data_AF-A0AAN6W3U5-F1
#
_entry.id   AF-A0AAN6W3U5-F1
#
_cell.length_a   1.000
_cell.length_b   1.000
_cell.length_c   1.000
_cell.angle_alpha   90.00
_cell.angle_beta   90.00
_cell.angle_gamma   90.00
#
_symmetry.space_group_name_H-M   'P 1'
#
loop_
_entity.id
_entity.type
_entity.pdbx_description
1 polymer ?
#
loop_
_entity_poly.entity_id
_entity_poly.type
_entity_poly.pdbx_seq_one_letter_code
_entity_poly.pdbx_strand_id
1 'polypeptide(L)'
;MSSVYPVTGIKAGATDTSVPLRLEVDTWYPGQTAEHLIQNNLFLWALRFLQERDPDHKLSFFQIAGIHGMPYQPWDEDTDAITANEGYCTHDSLLFPSWHRPYMLLYEQVLYDIMVKQVIPQLPADEQKKWKDAAATWRLPYWDWAQKKTRDGQDQPLYDVPLITKQPRIGVIDLKDGVTVFYIDNPMYKFNMPDDERMGCFGISDIQDTDSKDNTMTIPFSKARATSRWATYEPESDAVSTQWTEGTVRNSLITSTLNSHPWYGKNIDNVPLAEMVYRLYVHDYISSYTQFATTKFRTSPDYDAGSPAAYLNLEYIHNNIHNWTGGFDKYIGHMAEPAVAAYDPIFWMHHANVDRQFALWQGISLLNPAKNWFESRSEQLEDDGNWYIKTGDVDTPSTPLAPFHKDAEGNYYTSDDVRDIHKLGYAYPELQPWLNKYKDAHGNFDAGLYVADVKAMIKTLYSPGEIGAPTETFSIPRSLAAGTTLTQPPDLNKDVIVNVTYNRFALNGIPYTIYFFLGTPFSPPSYSDSLHTHPQHVGFIYTFSNPIYRNRAAPGCGNCRRKALFDTKSRAQVPITGALIARHPAIHNGNLPHGVHELPSLEADTVGDYLQKHLHWSIRTHTGSDIDIPEENPFVEVSVYHRNAKFDDVGNTAQYERVERATRSKPGGYRSQTA
;
A
#
# COMPACT_ATOMS: atom_id res chain seq x y z
N MET A 1 -25.31 -21.77 21.44
CA MET A 1 -24.91 -21.63 20.02
C MET A 1 -24.21 -20.30 19.94
N SER A 2 -22.89 -20.27 19.77
CA SER A 2 -22.22 -19.01 19.45
C SER A 2 -22.78 -18.52 18.12
N SER A 3 -23.45 -17.37 18.11
CA SER A 3 -23.95 -16.80 16.85
C SER A 3 -22.79 -16.12 16.16
N VAL A 4 -22.33 -16.73 15.06
CA VAL A 4 -21.46 -16.08 14.06
C VAL A 4 -22.01 -14.69 13.72
N TYR A 5 -21.14 -13.76 13.36
CA TYR A 5 -21.47 -12.42 12.89
C TYR A 5 -21.40 -12.39 11.36
N PRO A 6 -22.53 -12.49 10.63
CA PRO A 6 -22.50 -12.49 9.18
C PRO A 6 -22.03 -11.13 8.66
N VAL A 7 -20.94 -11.14 7.91
CA VAL A 7 -20.46 -10.00 7.14
C VAL A 7 -21.24 -10.01 5.83
N THR A 8 -22.14 -9.06 5.65
CA THR A 8 -23.06 -9.01 4.49
C THR A 8 -22.89 -7.73 3.66
N GLY A 9 -22.17 -6.75 4.21
CA GLY A 9 -22.10 -5.38 3.69
C GLY A 9 -23.40 -4.60 3.93
N ILE A 10 -23.35 -3.29 3.74
CA ILE A 10 -24.52 -2.42 3.95
C ILE A 10 -25.48 -2.58 2.77
N LYS A 11 -26.72 -2.99 3.06
CA LYS A 11 -27.79 -3.08 2.04
C LYS A 11 -28.61 -1.80 1.91
N ALA A 12 -28.60 -0.93 2.92
CA ALA A 12 -29.29 0.35 2.86
C ALA A 12 -28.72 1.22 1.71
N GLY A 13 -29.59 2.03 1.10
CA GLY A 13 -29.25 2.92 -0.01
C GLY A 13 -29.04 2.23 -1.37
N ALA A 14 -28.95 0.90 -1.40
CA ALA A 14 -28.95 0.14 -2.65
C ALA A 14 -30.34 0.13 -3.29
N THR A 15 -30.37 0.11 -4.62
CA THR A 15 -31.58 -0.11 -5.44
C THR A 15 -31.42 -1.39 -6.25
N ASP A 16 -32.45 -1.78 -6.99
CA ASP A 16 -32.36 -2.91 -7.94
C ASP A 16 -31.30 -2.71 -9.04
N THR A 17 -30.79 -1.48 -9.20
CA THR A 17 -29.91 -1.11 -10.32
C THR A 17 -28.60 -0.44 -9.91
N SER A 18 -28.47 0.01 -8.67
CA SER A 18 -27.31 0.80 -8.23
C SER A 18 -27.00 0.58 -6.75
N VAL A 19 -25.75 0.82 -6.38
CA VAL A 19 -25.28 0.77 -4.99
C VAL A 19 -24.56 2.07 -4.62
N PRO A 20 -24.56 2.47 -3.34
CA PRO A 20 -23.80 3.63 -2.87
C PRO A 20 -22.28 3.49 -3.09
N LEU A 21 -21.59 4.64 -3.12
CA LEU A 21 -20.18 4.71 -3.50
C LEU A 21 -19.29 4.89 -2.27
N ARG A 22 -18.16 4.16 -2.21
CA ARG A 22 -17.01 4.55 -1.40
C ARG A 22 -16.35 5.75 -2.08
N LEU A 23 -16.26 6.87 -1.38
CA LEU A 23 -15.77 8.13 -1.94
C LEU A 23 -14.33 8.40 -1.52
N GLU A 24 -13.61 9.16 -2.34
CA GLU A 24 -12.28 9.65 -1.96
C GLU A 24 -12.43 10.59 -0.76
N VAL A 25 -11.66 10.35 0.29
CA VAL A 25 -11.87 10.97 1.59
C VAL A 25 -11.81 12.49 1.57
N ASP A 26 -10.96 13.12 0.76
CA ASP A 26 -10.87 14.60 0.69
C ASP A 26 -11.93 15.22 -0.25
N THR A 27 -12.52 14.43 -1.15
CA THR A 27 -13.75 14.84 -1.86
C THR A 27 -15.00 14.73 -0.99
N TRP A 28 -14.96 13.83 0.00
CA TRP A 28 -16.05 13.60 0.94
C TRP A 28 -15.94 14.44 2.23
N TYR A 29 -14.72 14.78 2.67
CA TYR A 29 -14.41 15.58 3.84
C TYR A 29 -13.44 16.73 3.48
N PRO A 30 -13.64 17.96 3.96
CA PRO A 30 -14.76 18.43 4.78
C PRO A 30 -16.04 18.51 3.93
N GLY A 31 -17.16 18.04 4.47
CA GLY A 31 -18.40 17.79 3.73
C GLY A 31 -18.77 18.84 2.69
N GLN A 32 -18.81 18.43 1.44
CA GLN A 32 -19.09 19.31 0.30
C GLN A 32 -20.58 19.49 0.01
N THR A 33 -21.43 18.63 0.58
CA THR A 33 -22.89 18.65 0.47
C THR A 33 -23.52 18.53 1.84
N ALA A 34 -24.81 18.89 1.99
CA ALA A 34 -25.54 18.70 3.25
C ALA A 34 -25.56 17.24 3.72
N GLU A 35 -25.58 16.30 2.77
CA GLU A 35 -25.49 14.87 3.03
C GLU A 35 -24.09 14.47 3.51
N HIS A 36 -23.02 14.91 2.82
CA HIS A 36 -21.65 14.62 3.24
C HIS A 36 -21.35 15.18 4.64
N LEU A 37 -21.87 16.37 4.96
CA LEU A 37 -21.73 16.93 6.31
C LEU A 37 -22.35 15.99 7.36
N ILE A 38 -23.55 15.45 7.12
CA ILE A 38 -24.16 14.48 8.03
C ILE A 38 -23.35 13.18 8.09
N GLN A 39 -22.93 12.67 6.94
CA GLN A 39 -22.12 11.46 6.85
C GLN A 39 -20.78 11.59 7.60
N ASN A 40 -20.10 12.74 7.50
CA ASN A 40 -18.87 12.99 8.25
C ASN A 40 -19.14 12.92 9.76
N ASN A 41 -20.24 13.50 10.23
CA ASN A 41 -20.64 13.45 11.65
C ASN A 41 -21.00 12.04 12.11
N LEU A 42 -21.78 11.31 11.31
CA LEU A 42 -22.10 9.91 11.54
C LEU A 42 -20.84 9.05 11.67
N PHE A 43 -19.89 9.20 10.73
CA PHE A 43 -18.64 8.47 10.74
C PHE A 43 -17.77 8.77 11.96
N LEU A 44 -17.58 10.06 12.29
CA LEU A 44 -16.74 10.46 13.41
C LEU A 44 -17.32 10.00 14.76
N TRP A 45 -18.64 10.12 14.97
CA TRP A 45 -19.28 9.58 16.17
C TRP A 45 -19.25 8.05 16.21
N ALA A 46 -19.53 7.38 15.09
CA ALA A 46 -19.53 5.92 15.04
C ALA A 46 -18.13 5.33 15.28
N LEU A 47 -17.09 5.94 14.71
CA LEU A 47 -15.72 5.51 14.90
C LEU A 47 -15.27 5.75 16.34
N ARG A 48 -15.63 6.89 16.94
CA ARG A 48 -15.37 7.14 18.35
C ARG A 48 -16.00 6.05 19.23
N PHE A 49 -17.29 5.77 19.05
CA PHE A 49 -17.96 4.72 19.84
C PHE A 49 -17.41 3.32 19.55
N LEU A 50 -16.94 3.04 18.34
CA LEU A 50 -16.26 1.78 18.02
C LEU A 50 -14.94 1.63 18.80
N GLN A 51 -14.17 2.72 18.91
CA GLN A 51 -12.90 2.77 19.63
C GLN A 51 -13.06 2.76 21.15
N GLU A 52 -14.14 3.36 21.68
CA GLU A 52 -14.45 3.38 23.12
C GLU A 52 -15.05 2.05 23.65
N ARG A 53 -15.42 1.11 22.76
CA ARG A 53 -15.91 -0.22 23.18
C ARG A 53 -14.83 -0.97 23.94
N ASP A 54 -15.28 -1.71 24.95
CA ASP A 54 -14.46 -2.66 25.71
C ASP A 54 -13.57 -3.50 24.75
N PRO A 55 -12.24 -3.51 24.92
CA PRO A 55 -11.33 -4.23 24.03
C PRO A 55 -11.57 -5.75 23.97
N ASP A 56 -12.27 -6.36 24.93
CA ASP A 56 -12.63 -7.78 24.89
C ASP A 56 -13.93 -8.05 24.10
N HIS A 57 -14.70 -7.00 23.77
CA HIS A 57 -15.93 -7.16 23.01
C HIS A 57 -15.62 -7.53 21.55
N LYS A 58 -16.17 -8.65 21.03
CA LYS A 58 -15.94 -9.17 19.65
C LYS A 58 -15.94 -8.11 18.54
N LEU A 59 -16.88 -7.16 18.60
CA LEU A 59 -17.03 -6.06 17.62
C LEU A 59 -16.42 -4.72 18.10
N SER A 60 -15.45 -4.74 19.01
CA SER A 60 -14.67 -3.55 19.37
C SER A 60 -13.66 -3.22 18.26
N PHE A 61 -13.18 -1.98 18.23
CA PHE A 61 -12.09 -1.61 17.34
C PHE A 61 -10.87 -2.52 17.55
N PHE A 62 -10.56 -2.83 18.82
CA PHE A 62 -9.39 -3.63 19.18
C PHE A 62 -9.46 -5.07 18.65
N GLN A 63 -10.59 -5.76 18.84
CA GLN A 63 -10.79 -7.13 18.33
C GLN A 63 -10.81 -7.17 16.81
N ILE A 64 -11.49 -6.21 16.17
CA ILE A 64 -11.56 -6.13 14.71
C ILE A 64 -10.16 -5.89 14.13
N ALA A 65 -9.39 -4.93 14.66
CA ALA A 65 -8.00 -4.70 14.26
C ALA A 65 -7.10 -5.93 14.49
N GLY A 66 -7.33 -6.65 15.60
CA GLY A 66 -6.58 -7.85 15.97
C GLY A 66 -6.75 -9.04 15.03
N ILE A 67 -7.78 -9.07 14.18
CA ILE A 67 -7.94 -10.09 13.11
C ILE A 67 -6.71 -10.10 12.19
N HIS A 68 -6.13 -8.93 11.91
CA HIS A 68 -5.00 -8.79 11.01
C HIS A 68 -3.70 -9.40 11.56
N GLY A 69 -3.49 -9.37 12.88
CA GLY A 69 -2.20 -9.68 13.49
C GLY A 69 -2.30 -10.03 14.97
N MET A 70 -1.49 -9.37 15.81
CA MET A 70 -1.56 -9.55 17.25
C MET A 70 -2.94 -9.11 17.77
N PRO A 71 -3.48 -9.75 18.82
CA PRO A 71 -2.82 -10.69 19.73
C PRO A 71 -2.81 -12.17 19.28
N TYR A 72 -3.11 -12.47 18.00
CA TYR A 72 -3.21 -13.84 17.49
C TYR A 72 -4.23 -14.67 18.29
N GLN A 73 -5.49 -14.25 18.24
CA GLN A 73 -6.62 -14.91 18.89
C GLN A 73 -7.72 -15.20 17.85
N PRO A 74 -8.52 -16.25 18.04
CA PRO A 74 -9.61 -16.54 17.13
C PRO A 74 -10.64 -15.41 17.18
N TRP A 75 -11.22 -15.08 16.02
CA TRP A 75 -12.30 -14.10 15.93
C TRP A 75 -13.53 -14.73 15.27
N ASP A 76 -14.68 -14.67 15.95
CA ASP A 76 -15.97 -15.22 15.47
C ASP A 76 -15.99 -16.73 15.16
N GLU A 77 -14.97 -17.47 15.58
CA GLU A 77 -14.86 -18.92 15.47
C GLU A 77 -14.18 -19.51 16.71
N ASP A 78 -14.24 -20.84 16.86
CA ASP A 78 -13.59 -21.58 17.94
C ASP A 78 -12.52 -22.50 17.34
N THR A 79 -11.42 -21.87 16.91
CA THR A 79 -10.29 -22.53 16.24
C THR A 79 -8.97 -22.17 16.93
N ASP A 80 -7.97 -23.03 16.75
CA ASP A 80 -6.58 -22.74 17.10
C ASP A 80 -5.81 -22.34 15.84
N ALA A 81 -4.82 -21.46 15.98
CA ALA A 81 -3.93 -21.09 14.88
C ALA A 81 -3.25 -22.33 14.27
N ILE A 82 -3.42 -22.55 12.96
CA ILE A 82 -2.69 -23.57 12.21
C ILE A 82 -1.19 -23.25 12.20
N THR A 83 -0.86 -21.98 11.97
CA THR A 83 0.51 -21.47 12.05
C THR A 83 0.63 -20.60 13.30
N ALA A 84 1.41 -21.08 14.27
CA ALA A 84 1.58 -20.38 15.55
C ALA A 84 2.18 -18.97 15.38
N ASN A 85 1.62 -18.01 16.12
CA ASN A 85 1.97 -16.58 16.11
C ASN A 85 1.77 -15.87 14.76
N GLU A 86 0.83 -16.35 13.93
CA GLU A 86 0.37 -15.65 12.73
C GLU A 86 -1.06 -15.15 12.92
N GLY A 87 -1.37 -14.03 12.30
CA GLY A 87 -2.74 -13.52 12.19
C GLY A 87 -3.51 -14.21 11.07
N TYR A 88 -4.73 -13.74 10.80
CA TYR A 88 -5.51 -14.24 9.66
C TYR A 88 -5.11 -13.62 8.32
N CYS A 89 -4.38 -12.49 8.34
CA CYS A 89 -4.09 -11.76 7.12
C CYS A 89 -3.30 -12.61 6.11
N THR A 90 -3.60 -12.42 4.83
CA THR A 90 -2.88 -13.07 3.72
C THR A 90 -1.95 -12.06 3.07
N HIS A 91 -0.64 -12.29 3.16
CA HIS A 91 0.41 -11.48 2.55
C HIS A 91 1.43 -12.39 1.86
N ASP A 92 2.02 -11.94 0.76
CA ASP A 92 2.81 -12.76 -0.16
C ASP A 92 2.00 -13.99 -0.61
N SER A 93 0.73 -13.75 -0.93
CA SER A 93 -0.34 -14.72 -1.19
C SER A 93 -1.25 -14.22 -2.31
N LEU A 94 -1.78 -15.13 -3.14
CA LEU A 94 -2.76 -14.76 -4.17
C LEU A 94 -4.03 -14.20 -3.55
N LEU A 95 -4.33 -14.58 -2.31
CA LEU A 95 -5.53 -14.15 -1.62
C LEU A 95 -5.45 -12.71 -1.13
N PHE A 96 -4.26 -12.07 -1.13
CA PHE A 96 -4.02 -10.73 -0.59
C PHE A 96 -5.13 -9.71 -0.92
N PRO A 97 -5.47 -9.42 -2.20
CA PRO A 97 -6.51 -8.42 -2.49
C PRO A 97 -7.90 -8.88 -2.05
N SER A 98 -8.18 -10.18 -2.19
CA SER A 98 -9.51 -10.75 -1.94
C SER A 98 -9.82 -10.93 -0.45
N TRP A 99 -8.84 -11.22 0.40
CA TRP A 99 -8.99 -11.36 1.85
C TRP A 99 -9.25 -10.02 2.54
N HIS A 100 -8.57 -8.96 2.09
CA HIS A 100 -8.75 -7.62 2.66
C HIS A 100 -10.12 -6.99 2.30
N ARG A 101 -10.78 -7.44 1.25
CA ARG A 101 -12.12 -6.95 0.85
C ARG A 101 -13.23 -7.23 1.88
N PRO A 102 -13.49 -8.47 2.32
CA PRO A 102 -14.45 -8.74 3.38
C PRO A 102 -14.00 -8.17 4.74
N TYR A 103 -12.69 -7.95 4.95
CA TYR A 103 -12.21 -7.23 6.13
C TYR A 103 -12.69 -5.77 6.14
N MET A 104 -12.63 -5.07 5.00
CA MET A 104 -13.21 -3.74 4.87
C MET A 104 -14.73 -3.74 5.01
N LEU A 105 -15.42 -4.78 4.50
CA LEU A 105 -16.87 -4.93 4.68
C LEU A 105 -17.28 -5.09 6.14
N LEU A 106 -16.54 -5.88 6.91
CA LEU A 106 -16.77 -6.04 8.35
C LEU A 106 -16.69 -4.69 9.06
N TYR A 107 -15.61 -3.95 8.85
CA TYR A 107 -15.39 -2.65 9.49
C TYR A 107 -16.46 -1.62 9.09
N GLU A 108 -16.77 -1.55 7.80
CA GLU A 108 -17.83 -0.70 7.24
C GLU A 108 -19.21 -1.04 7.83
N GLN A 109 -19.55 -2.33 7.90
CA GLN A 109 -20.84 -2.79 8.44
C GLN A 109 -20.97 -2.46 9.93
N VAL A 110 -19.92 -2.68 10.73
CA VAL A 110 -19.93 -2.38 12.17
C VAL A 110 -20.08 -0.89 12.43
N LEU A 111 -19.40 -0.03 11.66
CA LEU A 111 -19.57 1.43 11.75
C LEU A 111 -21.00 1.84 11.41
N TYR A 112 -21.57 1.34 10.32
CA TYR A 112 -22.95 1.61 9.95
C TYR A 112 -23.95 1.14 11.00
N ASP A 113 -23.72 -0.03 11.59
CA ASP A 113 -24.53 -0.53 12.71
C ASP A 113 -24.51 0.45 13.90
N ILE A 114 -23.34 1.00 14.24
CA ILE A 114 -23.21 2.02 15.29
C ILE A 114 -23.94 3.31 14.89
N MET A 115 -23.80 3.76 13.65
CA MET A 115 -24.51 4.94 13.13
C MET A 115 -26.02 4.83 13.37
N VAL A 116 -26.62 3.71 12.94
CA VAL A 116 -28.07 3.52 12.98
C VAL A 116 -28.59 3.16 14.37
N LYS A 117 -27.85 2.35 15.14
CA LYS A 117 -28.32 1.79 16.41
C LYS A 117 -27.89 2.60 17.64
N GLN A 118 -26.85 3.45 17.52
CA GLN A 118 -26.29 4.18 18.67
C GLN A 118 -26.22 5.69 18.44
N VAL A 119 -25.73 6.15 17.27
CA VAL A 119 -25.57 7.60 17.02
C VAL A 119 -26.92 8.26 16.77
N ILE A 120 -27.66 7.78 15.76
CA ILE A 120 -28.92 8.41 15.34
C ILE A 120 -29.98 8.43 16.45
N PRO A 121 -30.18 7.39 17.26
CA PRO A 121 -31.19 7.42 18.33
C PRO A 121 -30.94 8.48 19.41
N GLN A 122 -29.72 9.02 19.52
CA GLN A 122 -29.39 10.09 20.46
C GLN A 122 -29.81 11.48 19.97
N LEU A 123 -30.10 11.63 18.67
CA LEU A 123 -30.54 12.90 18.07
C LEU A 123 -32.02 13.21 18.39
N PRO A 124 -32.41 14.50 18.35
CA PRO A 124 -33.81 14.91 18.32
C PRO A 124 -34.60 14.14 17.26
N ALA A 125 -35.82 13.72 17.62
CA ALA A 125 -36.62 12.80 16.81
C ALA A 125 -36.91 13.29 15.38
N ASP A 126 -37.01 14.61 15.20
CA ASP A 126 -37.23 15.30 13.93
C ASP A 126 -36.00 15.30 13.01
N GLU A 127 -34.78 15.18 13.55
CA GLU A 127 -33.55 15.04 12.76
C GLU A 127 -33.27 13.60 12.33
N GLN A 128 -33.75 12.60 13.07
CA GLN A 128 -33.35 11.20 12.89
C GLN A 128 -33.61 10.65 11.48
N LYS A 129 -34.70 11.06 10.83
CA LYS A 129 -35.00 10.58 9.46
C LYS A 129 -33.92 11.03 8.47
N LYS A 130 -33.58 12.32 8.49
CA LYS A 130 -32.57 12.92 7.63
C LYS A 130 -31.21 12.24 7.80
N TRP A 131 -30.85 11.93 9.04
CA TRP A 131 -29.60 11.21 9.33
C TRP A 131 -29.64 9.74 8.94
N LYS A 132 -30.78 9.04 9.07
CA LYS A 132 -30.96 7.68 8.54
C LYS A 132 -30.80 7.62 7.03
N ASP A 133 -31.38 8.60 6.32
CA ASP A 133 -31.27 8.69 4.87
C ASP A 133 -29.80 8.89 4.44
N ALA A 134 -29.06 9.77 5.12
CA ALA A 134 -27.62 9.97 4.86
C ALA A 134 -26.74 8.77 5.26
N ALA A 135 -27.10 8.06 6.34
CA ALA A 135 -26.41 6.83 6.74
C ALA A 135 -26.59 5.72 5.70
N ALA A 136 -27.76 5.63 5.07
CA ALA A 136 -28.06 4.61 4.07
C ALA A 136 -27.13 4.69 2.85
N THR A 137 -26.69 5.88 2.46
CA THR A 137 -25.78 6.13 1.34
C THR A 137 -24.31 6.21 1.74
N TRP A 138 -24.00 6.21 3.05
CA TRP A 138 -22.62 6.22 3.53
C TRP A 138 -21.91 4.90 3.22
N ARG A 139 -20.65 4.99 2.78
CA ARG A 139 -19.71 3.86 2.66
C ARG A 139 -18.33 4.34 3.13
N LEU A 140 -17.47 3.40 3.51
CA LEU A 140 -16.12 3.66 4.01
C LEU A 140 -15.31 4.45 2.97
N PRO A 141 -14.88 5.70 3.26
CA PRO A 141 -14.09 6.47 2.32
C PRO A 141 -12.69 5.88 2.13
N TYR A 142 -12.08 6.12 0.97
CA TYR A 142 -10.73 5.67 0.65
C TYR A 142 -9.72 6.82 0.58
N TRP A 143 -8.48 6.56 0.96
CA TRP A 143 -7.36 7.50 0.82
C TRP A 143 -6.64 7.23 -0.49
N ASP A 144 -6.84 8.10 -1.49
CA ASP A 144 -6.09 8.00 -2.74
C ASP A 144 -4.67 8.56 -2.58
N TRP A 145 -3.77 7.72 -2.09
CA TRP A 145 -2.36 8.04 -1.90
C TRP A 145 -1.59 8.28 -3.21
N ALA A 146 -2.15 7.91 -4.38
CA ALA A 146 -1.55 8.13 -5.69
C ALA A 146 -2.14 9.34 -6.44
N GLN A 147 -3.08 10.06 -5.83
CA GLN A 147 -3.59 11.33 -6.35
C GLN A 147 -3.00 12.51 -5.58
N LYS A 148 -2.37 13.44 -6.30
CA LYS A 148 -1.93 14.70 -5.71
C LYS A 148 -3.13 15.55 -5.29
N LYS A 149 -2.99 16.19 -4.13
CA LYS A 149 -4.02 17.00 -3.49
C LYS A 149 -3.61 18.47 -3.50
N THR A 150 -4.54 19.35 -3.83
CA THR A 150 -4.39 20.78 -3.60
C THR A 150 -4.56 21.07 -2.11
N ARG A 151 -3.62 21.80 -1.51
CA ARG A 151 -3.63 22.14 -0.09
C ARG A 151 -3.44 23.63 0.11
N ASP A 152 -4.12 24.18 1.11
CA ASP A 152 -3.95 25.58 1.50
C ASP A 152 -2.49 25.87 1.88
N GLY A 153 -1.93 26.94 1.31
CA GLY A 153 -0.55 27.35 1.55
C GLY A 153 0.52 26.51 0.82
N GLN A 154 0.14 25.65 -0.12
CA GLN A 154 1.06 24.95 -1.01
C GLN A 154 0.90 25.47 -2.45
N ASP A 155 2.01 25.82 -3.09
CA ASP A 155 2.01 26.39 -4.45
C ASP A 155 1.65 25.36 -5.54
N GLN A 156 1.82 24.07 -5.25
CA GLN A 156 1.59 22.97 -6.18
C GLN A 156 0.86 21.80 -5.48
N PRO A 157 0.05 21.02 -6.20
CA PRO A 157 -0.51 19.77 -5.68
C PRO A 157 0.58 18.80 -5.22
N LEU A 158 0.32 18.08 -4.14
CA LEU A 158 1.26 17.14 -3.51
C LEU A 158 0.56 15.89 -3.00
N TYR A 159 1.30 14.79 -2.81
CA TYR A 159 0.78 13.63 -2.09
C TYR A 159 0.68 13.96 -0.61
N ASP A 160 -0.39 13.55 0.05
CA ASP A 160 -0.60 13.93 1.43
C ASP A 160 -1.54 12.96 2.12
N VAL A 161 -1.50 12.93 3.45
CA VAL A 161 -2.49 12.21 4.25
C VAL A 161 -3.86 12.90 4.16
N PRO A 162 -4.97 12.18 4.41
CA PRO A 162 -6.32 12.75 4.40
C PRO A 162 -6.48 13.92 5.37
N LEU A 163 -7.25 14.94 5.00
CA LEU A 163 -7.52 16.11 5.85
C LEU A 163 -8.13 15.72 7.19
N ILE A 164 -8.99 14.70 7.20
CA ILE A 164 -9.66 14.18 8.39
C ILE A 164 -8.70 13.61 9.43
N THR A 165 -7.45 13.32 9.07
CA THR A 165 -6.43 12.74 9.99
C THR A 165 -5.48 13.79 10.58
N LYS A 166 -5.57 15.06 10.18
CA LYS A 166 -4.53 16.07 10.45
C LYS A 166 -4.61 16.72 11.83
N GLN A 167 -5.81 16.93 12.35
CA GLN A 167 -6.02 17.66 13.59
C GLN A 167 -6.28 16.70 14.77
N PRO A 168 -5.72 16.93 15.96
CA PRO A 168 -5.96 16.07 17.13
C PRO A 168 -7.39 16.20 17.67
N ARG A 169 -8.05 17.34 17.42
CA ARG A 169 -9.46 17.59 17.74
C ARG A 169 -10.22 17.86 16.45
N ILE A 170 -11.47 17.43 16.39
CA ILE A 170 -12.33 17.61 15.22
C ILE A 170 -13.73 18.05 15.65
N GLY A 171 -14.32 18.96 14.88
CA GLY A 171 -15.67 19.47 15.12
C GLY A 171 -16.72 18.48 14.60
N VAL A 172 -17.71 18.20 15.45
CA VAL A 172 -18.88 17.37 15.13
C VAL A 172 -20.15 18.04 15.67
N ILE A 173 -21.31 17.70 15.13
CA ILE A 173 -22.61 18.11 15.62
C ILE A 173 -22.88 17.41 16.95
N ASP A 174 -23.28 18.17 17.96
CA ASP A 174 -23.73 17.67 19.26
C ASP A 174 -25.00 16.84 19.07
N LEU A 175 -24.95 15.57 19.49
CA LEU A 175 -26.09 14.66 19.37
C LEU A 175 -27.29 15.13 20.20
N LYS A 176 -27.10 15.94 21.25
CA LYS A 176 -28.19 16.39 22.13
C LYS A 176 -29.15 17.36 21.44
N ASP A 177 -28.64 18.26 20.62
CA ASP A 177 -29.43 19.30 19.96
C ASP A 177 -29.47 19.17 18.43
N GLY A 178 -28.59 18.37 17.83
CA GLY A 178 -28.53 18.12 16.39
C GLY A 178 -28.06 19.33 15.57
N VAL A 179 -27.55 20.39 16.20
CA VAL A 179 -27.23 21.66 15.53
C VAL A 179 -25.88 22.24 15.96
N THR A 180 -25.55 22.23 17.25
CA THR A 180 -24.35 22.90 17.76
C THR A 180 -23.09 22.13 17.38
N VAL A 181 -22.04 22.82 16.94
CA VAL A 181 -20.73 22.20 16.73
C VAL A 181 -19.99 22.09 18.07
N PHE A 182 -19.63 20.87 18.44
CA PHE A 182 -18.81 20.52 19.59
C PHE A 182 -17.53 19.82 19.11
N TYR A 183 -16.41 20.01 19.82
CA TYR A 183 -15.14 19.38 19.44
C TYR A 183 -14.91 18.11 20.25
N ILE A 184 -14.58 17.01 19.58
CA ILE A 184 -14.16 15.73 20.17
C ILE A 184 -12.68 15.46 19.89
N ASP A 185 -12.08 14.51 20.62
CA ASP A 185 -10.82 13.91 20.18
C ASP A 185 -11.06 13.25 18.83
N ASN A 186 -10.16 13.50 17.88
CA ASN A 186 -10.35 13.03 16.53
C ASN A 186 -10.00 11.54 16.44
N PRO A 187 -10.99 10.66 16.24
CA PRO A 187 -10.75 9.21 16.21
C PRO A 187 -9.99 8.76 14.95
N MET A 188 -9.81 9.62 13.95
CA MET A 188 -8.95 9.39 12.78
C MET A 188 -7.50 9.85 12.97
N TYR A 189 -7.22 10.63 14.03
CA TYR A 189 -5.87 11.14 14.30
C TYR A 189 -4.95 10.02 14.79
N LYS A 190 -5.44 9.23 15.75
CA LYS A 190 -4.85 7.99 16.27
C LYS A 190 -5.92 7.22 17.04
N PHE A 191 -5.72 5.91 17.20
CA PHE A 191 -6.53 5.11 18.13
C PHE A 191 -5.92 5.25 19.53
N ASN A 192 -6.77 5.44 20.54
CA ASN A 192 -6.38 5.39 21.95
C ASN A 192 -7.13 4.22 22.60
N MET A 193 -6.44 3.43 23.40
CA MET A 193 -7.02 2.35 24.18
C MET A 193 -8.07 2.91 25.14
N PRO A 194 -9.24 2.25 25.26
CA PRO A 194 -10.20 2.53 26.32
C PRO A 194 -9.56 2.53 27.70
N ASP A 195 -10.09 3.38 28.59
CA ASP A 195 -9.66 3.52 29.99
C ASP A 195 -8.16 3.80 30.21
N ASP A 196 -7.50 4.30 29.15
CA ASP A 196 -6.05 4.54 29.15
C ASP A 196 -5.25 3.26 29.45
N GLU A 197 -5.76 2.08 29.10
CA GLU A 197 -5.03 0.84 29.31
C GLU A 197 -3.87 0.66 28.32
N ARG A 198 -2.91 -0.19 28.67
CA ARG A 198 -1.83 -0.56 27.74
C ARG A 198 -2.31 -1.65 26.79
N MET A 199 -1.90 -1.59 25.53
CA MET A 199 -2.16 -2.62 24.53
C MET A 199 -1.70 -4.02 24.99
N GLY A 200 -0.62 -4.10 25.78
CA GLY A 200 -0.12 -5.35 26.35
C GLY A 200 -1.03 -5.99 27.40
N CYS A 201 -1.95 -5.23 28.02
CA CYS A 201 -2.98 -5.80 28.88
C CYS A 201 -3.94 -6.71 28.12
N PHE A 202 -4.01 -6.55 26.79
CA PHE A 202 -4.88 -7.29 25.87
C PHE A 202 -4.09 -8.18 24.89
N GLY A 203 -2.85 -8.53 25.24
CA GLY A 203 -2.06 -9.53 24.52
C GLY A 203 -1.13 -8.99 23.42
N ILE A 204 -1.06 -7.68 23.19
CA ILE A 204 -0.02 -7.12 22.30
C ILE A 204 1.35 -7.28 22.92
N SER A 205 2.27 -7.89 22.19
CA SER A 205 3.64 -8.12 22.63
C SER A 205 4.59 -7.07 22.06
N ASP A 206 5.73 -6.89 22.73
CA ASP A 206 6.84 -6.13 22.16
C ASP A 206 7.45 -6.90 20.98
N ILE A 207 7.94 -6.18 19.98
CA ILE A 207 8.60 -6.79 18.83
C ILE A 207 10.11 -6.62 18.99
N GLN A 208 10.82 -7.73 18.88
CA GLN A 208 12.27 -7.76 18.97
C GLN A 208 12.88 -7.94 17.58
N ASP A 209 13.72 -6.99 17.20
CA ASP A 209 14.53 -7.05 16.00
C ASP A 209 15.98 -7.27 16.42
N THR A 210 16.52 -8.44 16.09
CA THR A 210 17.92 -8.80 16.35
C THR A 210 18.70 -8.84 15.05
N ASP A 211 19.62 -7.89 14.86
CA ASP A 211 20.42 -7.82 13.65
C ASP A 211 21.43 -8.99 13.54
N SER A 212 22.12 -9.07 12.41
CA SER A 212 23.13 -10.12 12.13
C SER A 212 24.36 -10.07 13.04
N LYS A 213 24.47 -9.05 13.91
CA LYS A 213 25.55 -8.84 14.88
C LYS A 213 25.07 -9.03 16.32
N ASP A 214 23.90 -9.66 16.51
CA ASP A 214 23.24 -9.92 17.79
C ASP A 214 22.80 -8.65 18.57
N ASN A 215 22.70 -7.49 17.93
CA ASN A 215 22.12 -6.31 18.58
C ASN A 215 20.60 -6.42 18.56
N THR A 216 19.96 -6.41 19.74
CA THR A 216 18.50 -6.51 19.85
C THR A 216 17.88 -5.15 20.12
N MET A 217 17.08 -4.67 19.19
CA MET A 217 16.13 -3.59 19.39
C MET A 217 14.79 -4.16 19.86
N THR A 218 14.20 -3.57 20.90
CA THR A 218 12.84 -3.90 21.37
C THR A 218 11.91 -2.73 21.07
N ILE A 219 10.92 -2.95 20.20
CA ILE A 219 9.87 -2.00 19.88
C ILE A 219 8.73 -2.18 20.89
N PRO A 220 8.43 -1.18 21.73
CA PRO A 220 7.62 -1.34 22.93
C PRO A 220 6.09 -1.28 22.68
N PHE A 221 5.57 -2.00 21.66
CA PHE A 221 4.13 -1.97 21.34
C PHE A 221 3.23 -2.40 22.51
N SER A 222 3.69 -3.32 23.38
CA SER A 222 2.93 -3.73 24.57
C SER A 222 2.71 -2.58 25.57
N LYS A 223 3.56 -1.55 25.51
CA LYS A 223 3.52 -0.40 26.42
C LYS A 223 2.76 0.79 25.84
N ALA A 224 2.39 0.74 24.57
CA ALA A 224 1.58 1.76 23.92
C ALA A 224 0.16 1.79 24.50
N ARG A 225 -0.38 3.00 24.66
CA ARG A 225 -1.81 3.27 24.95
C ARG A 225 -2.50 3.89 23.75
N ALA A 226 -1.74 4.33 22.75
CA ALA A 226 -2.28 4.85 21.51
C ALA A 226 -1.34 4.59 20.33
N THR A 227 -1.90 4.62 19.13
CA THR A 227 -1.12 4.38 17.91
C THR A 227 -0.19 5.54 17.59
N SER A 228 0.92 5.19 16.95
CA SER A 228 1.95 6.12 16.52
C SER A 228 2.19 6.06 15.01
N ARG A 229 2.46 7.22 14.42
CA ARG A 229 3.02 7.44 13.09
C ARG A 229 4.31 8.25 13.25
N TRP A 230 5.45 7.64 12.94
CA TRP A 230 6.78 8.22 13.06
C TRP A 230 7.19 8.64 14.49
N ALA A 231 6.91 7.78 15.48
CA ALA A 231 7.47 7.95 16.82
C ALA A 231 8.98 7.71 16.79
N THR A 232 9.75 8.51 17.53
CA THR A 232 11.21 8.28 17.59
C THR A 232 11.47 7.01 18.40
N TYR A 233 12.20 6.07 17.83
CA TYR A 233 12.80 4.97 18.57
C TYR A 233 13.95 5.50 19.42
N GLU A 234 13.90 5.25 20.72
CA GLU A 234 14.95 5.61 21.68
C GLU A 234 15.50 4.30 22.26
N PRO A 235 16.70 3.85 21.83
CA PRO A 235 17.30 2.63 22.37
C PRO A 235 17.62 2.80 23.86
N GLU A 236 17.23 1.80 24.65
CA GLU A 236 17.54 1.60 26.07
C GLU A 236 17.40 2.82 27.00
N SER A 237 16.20 2.99 27.56
CA SER A 237 16.04 3.46 28.94
C SER A 237 14.84 2.74 29.58
N ASP A 238 14.86 2.51 30.89
CA ASP A 238 13.72 1.93 31.63
C ASP A 238 12.43 2.76 31.48
N ALA A 239 12.55 4.01 31.06
CA ALA A 239 11.45 4.86 30.66
C ALA A 239 11.21 4.71 29.16
N VAL A 240 10.16 3.98 28.78
CA VAL A 240 9.57 4.17 27.44
C VAL A 240 9.13 5.61 27.35
N SER A 241 9.63 6.33 26.34
CA SER A 241 9.35 7.74 26.20
C SER A 241 7.83 7.96 26.11
N THR A 242 7.35 9.08 26.65
CA THR A 242 5.93 9.44 26.57
C THR A 242 5.42 9.49 25.13
N GLN A 243 6.32 9.65 24.14
CA GLN A 243 6.02 9.55 22.72
C GLN A 243 5.40 8.20 22.33
N TRP A 244 5.85 7.11 22.95
CA TRP A 244 5.38 5.74 22.69
C TRP A 244 4.17 5.36 23.52
N THR A 245 4.14 5.75 24.80
CA THR A 245 2.98 5.45 25.65
C THR A 245 1.75 6.19 25.16
N GLU A 246 1.89 7.49 24.86
CA GLU A 246 0.76 8.35 24.48
C GLU A 246 0.46 8.33 22.99
N GLY A 247 1.33 7.78 22.14
CA GLY A 247 1.16 7.78 20.69
C GLY A 247 1.50 9.12 20.01
N THR A 248 2.50 9.10 19.14
CA THR A 248 2.99 10.27 18.38
C THR A 248 2.47 10.25 16.95
N VAL A 249 1.99 11.38 16.43
CA VAL A 249 1.52 11.49 15.03
C VAL A 249 2.28 12.61 14.32
N ARG A 250 3.17 12.28 13.39
CA ARG A 250 3.93 13.25 12.58
C ARG A 250 3.57 13.16 11.10
N ASN A 251 2.32 13.50 10.78
CA ASN A 251 1.80 13.46 9.41
C ASN A 251 2.65 14.24 8.39
N SER A 252 3.32 15.33 8.80
CA SER A 252 4.22 16.09 7.92
C SER A 252 5.41 15.27 7.41
N LEU A 253 5.89 14.29 8.18
CA LEU A 253 6.94 13.37 7.71
C LEU A 253 6.39 12.40 6.68
N ILE A 254 5.15 11.91 6.84
CA ILE A 254 4.46 11.10 5.83
C ILE A 254 4.32 11.87 4.53
N THR A 255 3.82 13.11 4.60
CA THR A 255 3.74 14.03 3.45
C THR A 255 5.12 14.22 2.81
N SER A 256 6.15 14.50 3.62
CA SER A 256 7.51 14.67 3.12
C SER A 256 8.01 13.44 2.37
N THR A 257 7.81 12.24 2.92
CA THR A 257 8.30 10.99 2.33
C THR A 257 7.52 10.57 1.08
N LEU A 258 6.20 10.76 1.04
CA LEU A 258 5.40 10.50 -0.17
C LEU A 258 5.83 11.39 -1.35
N ASN A 259 6.37 12.58 -1.06
CA ASN A 259 6.86 13.52 -2.06
C ASN A 259 8.40 13.50 -2.24
N SER A 260 9.16 12.78 -1.39
CA SER A 260 10.62 12.86 -1.37
C SER A 260 11.23 12.11 -2.54
N HIS A 261 11.50 12.85 -3.61
CA HIS A 261 12.26 12.37 -4.76
C HIS A 261 13.20 13.51 -5.22
N PRO A 262 14.31 13.75 -4.50
CA PRO A 262 15.15 14.95 -4.63
C PRO A 262 15.74 15.26 -6.02
N TRP A 263 15.62 14.35 -6.99
CA TRP A 263 16.05 14.55 -8.38
C TRP A 263 14.98 15.18 -9.28
N TYR A 264 13.73 15.32 -8.83
CA TYR A 264 12.76 16.13 -9.57
C TYR A 264 13.01 17.61 -9.25
N GLY A 265 13.38 18.38 -10.27
CA GLY A 265 13.35 19.83 -10.17
C GLY A 265 11.94 20.31 -9.78
N LYS A 266 11.84 21.50 -9.17
CA LYS A 266 10.59 22.08 -8.64
C LYS A 266 9.41 22.15 -9.64
N ASN A 267 9.64 21.91 -10.93
CA ASN A 267 8.69 22.12 -12.03
C ASN A 267 8.42 20.86 -12.88
N ILE A 268 8.82 19.66 -12.45
CA ILE A 268 8.62 18.42 -13.24
C ILE A 268 7.72 17.45 -12.47
N ASP A 269 6.52 17.22 -13.01
CA ASP A 269 5.46 16.42 -12.40
C ASP A 269 5.59 14.91 -12.66
N ASN A 270 6.68 14.31 -12.18
CA ASN A 270 6.84 12.86 -12.27
C ASN A 270 7.18 12.35 -10.88
N VAL A 271 6.32 11.54 -10.29
CA VAL A 271 6.61 10.85 -9.05
C VAL A 271 6.42 9.36 -9.29
N PRO A 272 7.33 8.49 -8.83
CA PRO A 272 7.20 7.06 -9.01
C PRO A 272 5.86 6.50 -8.56
N LEU A 273 5.22 7.06 -7.52
CA LEU A 273 3.99 6.50 -6.95
C LEU A 273 2.80 6.46 -7.92
N ALA A 274 2.42 7.59 -8.53
CA ALA A 274 1.34 7.61 -9.52
C ALA A 274 1.71 6.80 -10.77
N GLU A 275 2.97 6.90 -11.22
CA GLU A 275 3.47 6.11 -12.35
C GLU A 275 3.37 4.60 -12.09
N MET A 276 3.77 4.14 -10.91
CA MET A 276 3.67 2.74 -10.48
C MET A 276 2.22 2.29 -10.45
N VAL A 277 1.30 3.11 -9.93
CA VAL A 277 -0.13 2.80 -9.98
C VAL A 277 -0.63 2.71 -11.41
N TYR A 278 -0.29 3.66 -12.28
CA TYR A 278 -0.72 3.63 -13.68
C TYR A 278 -0.20 2.41 -14.43
N ARG A 279 1.05 1.99 -14.18
CA ARG A 279 1.66 0.77 -14.75
C ARG A 279 0.87 -0.49 -14.43
N LEU A 280 0.16 -0.57 -13.29
CA LEU A 280 -0.71 -1.72 -12.95
C LEU A 280 -1.86 -1.94 -13.94
N TYR A 281 -2.24 -0.89 -14.69
CA TYR A 281 -3.40 -0.88 -15.58
C TYR A 281 -3.05 -0.93 -17.07
N VAL A 282 -1.76 -0.92 -17.39
CA VAL A 282 -1.28 -1.09 -18.77
C VAL A 282 -1.30 -2.59 -19.08
N HIS A 283 -2.21 -3.01 -19.97
CA HIS A 283 -2.54 -4.42 -20.22
C HIS A 283 -1.36 -5.27 -20.71
N ASP A 284 -0.47 -4.70 -21.53
CA ASP A 284 0.77 -5.37 -21.96
C ASP A 284 1.85 -5.41 -20.87
N TYR A 285 1.69 -4.62 -19.82
CA TYR A 285 2.62 -4.53 -18.70
C TYR A 285 2.26 -5.55 -17.61
N ILE A 286 1.02 -5.48 -17.11
CA ILE A 286 0.45 -6.43 -16.14
C ILE A 286 -0.70 -7.18 -16.81
N SER A 287 -0.50 -8.48 -17.05
CA SER A 287 -1.34 -9.26 -17.96
C SER A 287 -2.17 -10.36 -17.29
N SER A 288 -1.96 -10.63 -16.00
CA SER A 288 -2.66 -11.65 -15.22
C SER A 288 -2.91 -11.21 -13.79
N TYR A 289 -3.88 -11.85 -13.14
CA TYR A 289 -4.20 -11.62 -11.73
C TYR A 289 -2.98 -11.76 -10.83
N THR A 290 -2.18 -12.80 -11.02
CA THR A 290 -1.05 -13.09 -10.12
C THR A 290 0.10 -12.10 -10.26
N GLN A 291 0.30 -11.54 -11.45
CA GLN A 291 1.21 -10.41 -11.64
C GLN A 291 0.70 -9.18 -10.91
N PHE A 292 -0.61 -8.94 -10.94
CA PHE A 292 -1.22 -7.80 -10.26
C PHE A 292 -1.23 -7.95 -8.73
N ALA A 293 -1.58 -9.13 -8.22
CA ALA A 293 -2.08 -9.29 -6.85
C ALA A 293 -0.99 -9.26 -5.78
N THR A 294 0.14 -9.95 -6.01
CA THR A 294 1.04 -10.30 -4.92
C THR A 294 2.52 -10.11 -5.24
N THR A 295 3.30 -9.88 -4.19
CA THR A 295 4.77 -9.94 -4.25
C THR A 295 5.29 -11.35 -4.45
N LYS A 296 4.48 -12.40 -4.25
CA LYS A 296 4.98 -13.76 -4.31
C LYS A 296 5.57 -14.11 -5.67
N PHE A 297 6.76 -14.68 -5.66
CA PHE A 297 7.50 -15.05 -6.85
C PHE A 297 7.82 -16.54 -6.87
N ARG A 298 7.54 -17.18 -8.00
CA ARG A 298 7.89 -18.58 -8.25
C ARG A 298 8.58 -18.70 -9.61
N THR A 299 9.79 -19.24 -9.62
CA THR A 299 10.46 -19.67 -10.84
C THR A 299 9.78 -20.93 -11.37
N SER A 300 8.76 -20.77 -12.22
CA SER A 300 8.22 -21.85 -13.05
C SER A 300 8.44 -21.54 -14.54
N PRO A 301 8.86 -22.53 -15.35
CA PRO A 301 8.99 -22.39 -16.80
C PRO A 301 7.69 -21.90 -17.47
N ASP A 302 6.54 -22.20 -16.87
CA ASP A 302 5.22 -21.88 -17.39
C ASP A 302 4.67 -20.54 -16.88
N TYR A 303 5.32 -19.90 -15.88
CA TYR A 303 4.62 -18.92 -15.05
C TYR A 303 5.26 -17.53 -14.88
N ASP A 304 6.56 -17.38 -15.08
CA ASP A 304 7.21 -16.06 -14.98
C ASP A 304 8.40 -15.89 -15.94
N ALA A 305 8.63 -16.83 -16.84
CA ALA A 305 9.81 -16.84 -17.71
C ALA A 305 9.79 -15.82 -18.86
N GLY A 306 8.87 -14.84 -18.87
CA GLY A 306 8.62 -14.01 -20.06
C GLY A 306 8.93 -12.52 -19.94
N SER A 307 8.26 -11.81 -19.03
CA SER A 307 8.22 -10.35 -19.09
C SER A 307 8.81 -9.68 -17.84
N PRO A 308 9.89 -8.91 -17.97
CA PRO A 308 10.40 -8.04 -16.91
C PRO A 308 9.35 -7.09 -16.32
N ALA A 309 8.28 -6.75 -17.05
CA ALA A 309 7.19 -5.92 -16.55
C ALA A 309 6.43 -6.54 -15.35
N ALA A 310 6.40 -7.87 -15.25
CA ALA A 310 5.61 -8.64 -14.28
C ALA A 310 6.06 -8.53 -12.81
N TYR A 311 7.08 -7.72 -12.50
CA TYR A 311 7.62 -7.56 -11.15
C TYR A 311 6.90 -6.49 -10.33
N LEU A 312 6.20 -5.56 -10.98
CA LEU A 312 5.36 -4.59 -10.30
C LEU A 312 4.00 -5.20 -9.95
N ASN A 313 3.56 -5.01 -8.72
CA ASN A 313 2.30 -5.57 -8.21
C ASN A 313 1.69 -4.64 -7.16
N LEU A 314 0.40 -4.84 -6.88
CA LEU A 314 -0.38 -4.05 -5.92
C LEU A 314 0.18 -4.17 -4.50
N GLU A 315 0.50 -5.39 -4.06
CA GLU A 315 1.00 -5.66 -2.71
C GLU A 315 2.32 -4.92 -2.41
N TYR A 316 3.23 -4.85 -3.38
CA TYR A 316 4.46 -4.09 -3.25
C TYR A 316 4.20 -2.58 -3.05
N ILE A 317 3.29 -1.97 -3.82
CA ILE A 317 2.95 -0.56 -3.63
C ILE A 317 2.31 -0.37 -2.25
N HIS A 318 1.40 -1.27 -1.86
CA HIS A 318 0.79 -1.32 -0.54
C HIS A 318 1.82 -1.37 0.60
N ASN A 319 2.85 -2.22 0.49
CA ASN A 319 3.91 -2.36 1.49
C ASN A 319 4.67 -1.03 1.68
N ASN A 320 4.94 -0.32 0.59
CA ASN A 320 5.59 0.99 0.65
C ASN A 320 4.70 2.05 1.32
N ILE A 321 3.37 2.04 1.11
CA ILE A 321 2.45 2.94 1.82
C ILE A 321 2.46 2.67 3.34
N HIS A 322 2.49 1.40 3.75
CA HIS A 322 2.63 1.01 5.16
C HIS A 322 3.89 1.61 5.77
N ASN A 323 5.04 1.43 5.12
CA ASN A 323 6.33 1.96 5.56
C ASN A 323 6.34 3.49 5.66
N TRP A 324 5.88 4.18 4.61
CA TRP A 324 5.82 5.65 4.57
C TRP A 324 4.90 6.24 5.62
N THR A 325 3.85 5.52 6.00
CA THR A 325 2.88 5.97 7.00
C THR A 325 3.36 5.71 8.42
N GLY A 326 3.95 4.53 8.68
CA GLY A 326 4.44 4.14 10.01
C GLY A 326 5.77 4.81 10.39
N GLY A 327 6.65 5.03 9.42
CA GLY A 327 8.02 5.49 9.64
C GLY A 327 9.04 4.36 9.55
N PHE A 328 10.30 4.74 9.40
CA PHE A 328 11.46 3.83 9.30
C PHE A 328 12.73 4.55 9.77
N ASP A 329 13.89 3.88 9.67
CA ASP A 329 15.16 4.31 10.27
C ASP A 329 15.00 4.44 11.81
N LYS A 330 15.34 5.60 12.39
CA LYS A 330 15.11 5.87 13.82
C LYS A 330 13.64 6.11 14.19
N TYR A 331 12.70 6.05 13.23
CA TYR A 331 11.29 6.27 13.47
C TYR A 331 10.50 5.00 13.26
N ILE A 332 9.53 4.74 14.13
CA ILE A 332 8.70 3.54 14.06
C ILE A 332 7.27 3.93 14.41
N GLY A 333 6.32 3.24 13.82
CA GLY A 333 4.89 3.44 14.04
C GLY A 333 4.12 2.18 13.67
N HIS A 334 2.85 2.17 14.06
CA HIS A 334 2.03 0.95 13.95
C HIS A 334 1.84 0.55 12.49
N MET A 335 1.63 1.52 11.59
CA MET A 335 1.42 1.27 10.16
C MET A 335 2.60 0.59 9.45
N ALA A 336 3.82 0.64 9.97
CA ALA A 336 4.96 -0.03 9.35
C ALA A 336 5.04 -1.52 9.73
N GLU A 337 4.35 -1.94 10.79
CA GLU A 337 4.46 -3.28 11.36
C GLU A 337 3.19 -4.08 11.11
N PRO A 338 3.22 -5.16 10.29
CA PRO A 338 2.01 -5.90 9.94
C PRO A 338 1.23 -6.40 11.16
N ALA A 339 1.93 -6.84 12.21
CA ALA A 339 1.30 -7.36 13.42
C ALA A 339 0.40 -6.35 14.16
N VAL A 340 0.62 -5.04 13.99
CA VAL A 340 -0.13 -3.98 14.68
C VAL A 340 -0.64 -2.84 13.77
N ALA A 341 -0.46 -2.94 12.46
CA ALA A 341 -0.83 -1.87 11.51
C ALA A 341 -2.32 -1.52 11.55
N ALA A 342 -3.20 -2.53 11.69
CA ALA A 342 -4.64 -2.35 11.67
C ALA A 342 -5.19 -1.54 12.86
N TYR A 343 -4.40 -1.35 13.93
CA TYR A 343 -4.78 -0.49 15.03
C TYR A 343 -4.76 0.99 14.66
N ASP A 344 -3.99 1.43 13.66
CA ASP A 344 -4.01 2.83 13.24
C ASP A 344 -5.28 3.10 12.39
N PRO A 345 -6.11 4.11 12.73
CA PRO A 345 -7.33 4.41 11.98
C PRO A 345 -7.12 4.69 10.48
N ILE A 346 -5.93 5.13 10.05
CA ILE A 346 -5.64 5.35 8.63
C ILE A 346 -5.53 4.05 7.82
N PHE A 347 -5.28 2.90 8.48
CA PHE A 347 -5.23 1.58 7.87
C PHE A 347 -6.46 1.29 7.02
N TRP A 348 -7.64 1.60 7.55
CA TRP A 348 -8.91 1.30 6.91
C TRP A 348 -9.14 2.11 5.63
N MET A 349 -8.69 3.37 5.60
CA MET A 349 -8.77 4.20 4.40
C MET A 349 -7.71 3.81 3.36
N HIS A 350 -6.54 3.37 3.81
CA HIS A 350 -5.51 2.79 2.94
C HIS A 350 -6.02 1.50 2.27
N HIS A 351 -6.53 0.55 3.04
CA HIS A 351 -7.07 -0.72 2.52
C HIS A 351 -8.36 -0.56 1.73
N ALA A 352 -9.18 0.47 2.00
CA ALA A 352 -10.28 0.85 1.12
C ALA A 352 -9.80 1.31 -0.27
N ASN A 353 -8.61 1.95 -0.36
CA ASN A 353 -8.00 2.28 -1.65
C ASN A 353 -7.31 1.08 -2.29
N VAL A 354 -6.69 0.18 -1.52
CA VAL A 354 -6.17 -1.11 -2.04
C VAL A 354 -7.31 -1.90 -2.70
N ASP A 355 -8.45 -1.99 -2.03
CA ASP A 355 -9.67 -2.59 -2.59
C ASP A 355 -10.15 -1.86 -3.85
N ARG A 356 -10.05 -0.53 -3.89
CA ARG A 356 -10.36 0.27 -5.09
C ARG A 356 -9.42 -0.07 -6.25
N GLN A 357 -8.11 -0.16 -6.01
CA GLN A 357 -7.15 -0.52 -7.05
C GLN A 357 -7.45 -1.92 -7.60
N PHE A 358 -7.78 -2.87 -6.72
CA PHE A 358 -8.19 -4.20 -7.13
C PHE A 358 -9.47 -4.17 -7.99
N ALA A 359 -10.50 -3.45 -7.55
CA ALA A 359 -11.75 -3.33 -8.29
C ALA A 359 -11.56 -2.64 -9.67
N LEU A 360 -10.71 -1.61 -9.75
CA LEU A 360 -10.35 -0.94 -11.01
C LEU A 360 -9.69 -1.93 -11.98
N TRP A 361 -8.76 -2.74 -11.47
CA TRP A 361 -8.07 -3.75 -12.28
C TRP A 361 -9.05 -4.81 -12.80
N GLN A 362 -9.97 -5.29 -11.95
CA GLN A 362 -11.03 -6.20 -12.36
C GLN A 362 -11.93 -5.56 -13.45
N GLY A 363 -12.26 -4.27 -13.27
CA GLY A 363 -13.09 -3.48 -14.17
C GLY A 363 -12.49 -3.35 -15.57
N ILE A 364 -11.20 -3.01 -15.68
CA ILE A 364 -10.55 -2.92 -17.00
C ILE A 364 -10.28 -4.28 -17.64
N SER A 365 -10.25 -5.35 -16.83
CA SER A 365 -9.96 -6.71 -17.26
C SER A 365 -11.22 -7.48 -17.71
N LEU A 366 -12.40 -6.82 -17.75
CA LEU A 366 -13.65 -7.41 -18.26
C LEU A 366 -13.54 -7.90 -19.72
N LEU A 367 -12.70 -7.25 -20.53
CA LEU A 367 -12.46 -7.66 -21.92
C LEU A 367 -11.41 -8.77 -22.07
N ASN A 368 -10.82 -9.25 -20.96
CA ASN A 368 -9.82 -10.34 -20.95
C ASN A 368 -10.07 -11.33 -19.80
N PRO A 369 -11.23 -12.01 -19.76
CA PRO A 369 -11.64 -12.82 -18.61
C PRO A 369 -10.72 -14.02 -18.34
N ALA A 370 -10.07 -14.58 -19.36
CA ALA A 370 -9.27 -15.80 -19.26
C ALA A 370 -7.98 -15.66 -18.42
N LYS A 371 -7.53 -14.42 -18.15
CA LYS A 371 -6.35 -14.14 -17.30
C LYS A 371 -6.69 -13.28 -16.08
N ASN A 372 -7.97 -12.99 -15.90
CA ASN A 372 -8.46 -12.04 -14.89
C ASN A 372 -8.68 -12.72 -13.53
N TRP A 373 -8.61 -14.05 -13.44
CA TRP A 373 -8.96 -14.79 -12.22
C TRP A 373 -8.16 -16.08 -12.17
N PHE A 374 -7.42 -16.31 -11.07
CA PHE A 374 -6.38 -17.34 -10.87
C PHE A 374 -6.96 -18.78 -10.75
N GLU A 375 -7.81 -19.15 -11.70
CA GLU A 375 -8.48 -20.45 -11.82
C GLU A 375 -7.53 -21.50 -12.39
N SER A 376 -6.56 -21.09 -13.23
CA SER A 376 -5.62 -22.00 -13.85
C SER A 376 -4.68 -22.58 -12.79
N ARG A 377 -4.45 -23.90 -12.78
CA ARG A 377 -3.48 -24.50 -11.84
C ARG A 377 -2.06 -23.94 -11.99
N SER A 378 -1.68 -23.55 -13.20
CA SER A 378 -0.43 -22.84 -13.45
C SER A 378 -0.39 -21.49 -12.73
N GLU A 379 -1.55 -20.89 -12.48
CA GLU A 379 -1.69 -19.61 -11.80
C GLU A 379 -1.63 -19.65 -10.29
N GLN A 380 -1.85 -20.83 -9.72
CA GLN A 380 -1.98 -21.02 -8.29
C GLN A 380 -0.62 -21.18 -7.62
N LEU A 381 -0.43 -20.47 -6.51
CA LEU A 381 0.80 -20.44 -5.74
C LEU A 381 0.59 -21.13 -4.38
N GLU A 382 1.66 -21.73 -3.86
CA GLU A 382 1.67 -22.28 -2.50
C GLU A 382 1.70 -21.11 -1.50
N ASP A 383 0.95 -21.20 -0.41
CA ASP A 383 0.88 -20.20 0.66
C ASP A 383 1.92 -20.50 1.76
N ASP A 384 2.45 -19.47 2.42
CA ASP A 384 3.42 -19.65 3.51
C ASP A 384 2.76 -20.02 4.85
N GLY A 385 1.42 -20.00 4.89
CA GLY A 385 0.58 -20.32 6.02
C GLY A 385 0.25 -19.10 6.87
N ASN A 386 -0.91 -19.15 7.52
CA ASN A 386 -1.37 -18.14 8.46
C ASN A 386 -2.23 -18.82 9.57
N TRP A 387 -3.14 -18.08 10.21
CA TRP A 387 -4.08 -18.66 11.18
C TRP A 387 -4.86 -19.86 10.63
N TYR A 388 -5.39 -19.76 9.41
CA TYR A 388 -6.35 -20.72 8.84
C TYR A 388 -5.77 -21.54 7.68
N ILE A 389 -4.78 -21.00 6.97
CA ILE A 389 -4.14 -21.64 5.82
C ILE A 389 -2.88 -22.33 6.30
N LYS A 390 -2.68 -23.58 5.90
CA LYS A 390 -1.48 -24.33 6.24
C LYS A 390 -0.37 -24.01 5.25
N THR A 391 0.85 -23.86 5.75
CA THR A 391 2.05 -23.72 4.90
C THR A 391 2.13 -24.83 3.84
N GLY A 392 2.28 -24.41 2.58
CA GLY A 392 2.36 -25.28 1.40
C GLY A 392 1.03 -25.63 0.76
N ASP A 393 -0.11 -25.21 1.34
CA ASP A 393 -1.40 -25.32 0.66
C ASP A 393 -1.43 -24.37 -0.55
N VAL A 394 -2.14 -24.74 -1.60
CA VAL A 394 -2.21 -23.97 -2.84
C VAL A 394 -3.43 -23.07 -2.82
N ASP A 395 -3.21 -21.76 -3.00
CA ASP A 395 -4.28 -20.78 -3.08
C ASP A 395 -5.16 -21.01 -4.32
N THR A 396 -6.47 -21.03 -4.11
CA THR A 396 -7.48 -21.15 -5.18
C THR A 396 -8.57 -20.11 -4.98
N PRO A 397 -9.36 -19.77 -6.03
CA PRO A 397 -10.48 -18.85 -5.88
C PRO A 397 -11.53 -19.30 -4.85
N SER A 398 -11.58 -20.61 -4.56
CA SER A 398 -12.45 -21.23 -3.56
C SER A 398 -11.83 -21.36 -2.17
N THR A 399 -10.58 -20.92 -1.97
CA THR A 399 -9.94 -20.98 -0.64
C THR A 399 -10.72 -20.10 0.34
N PRO A 400 -11.08 -20.60 1.53
CA PRO A 400 -11.79 -19.82 2.53
C PRO A 400 -11.00 -18.58 2.97
N LEU A 401 -11.68 -17.43 3.02
CA LEU A 401 -11.19 -16.16 3.53
C LEU A 401 -11.57 -16.02 5.00
N ALA A 402 -11.04 -16.91 5.84
CA ALA A 402 -11.28 -16.87 7.28
C ALA A 402 -10.74 -15.57 7.91
N PRO A 403 -11.39 -15.04 8.96
CA PRO A 403 -12.53 -15.60 9.69
C PRO A 403 -13.90 -15.06 9.20
N PHE A 404 -13.98 -14.56 7.96
CA PHE A 404 -15.17 -13.81 7.54
C PHE A 404 -16.31 -14.74 7.12
N HIS A 405 -17.31 -14.90 7.98
CA HIS A 405 -18.54 -15.62 7.68
C HIS A 405 -19.50 -14.77 6.83
N LYS A 406 -19.98 -15.30 5.70
CA LYS A 406 -20.91 -14.61 4.79
C LYS A 406 -22.38 -14.79 5.15
N ASP A 407 -22.69 -15.71 6.06
CA ASP A 407 -24.06 -16.04 6.46
C ASP A 407 -24.12 -16.54 7.93
N ALA A 408 -25.35 -16.77 8.41
CA ALA A 408 -25.61 -17.19 9.79
C ALA A 408 -25.31 -18.68 10.01
N GLU A 409 -25.13 -19.45 8.94
CA GLU A 409 -24.74 -20.85 8.96
C GLU A 409 -23.24 -21.02 9.23
N GLY A 410 -22.45 -19.94 9.16
CA GLY A 410 -21.02 -19.94 9.41
C GLY A 410 -20.20 -20.34 8.19
N ASN A 411 -20.72 -20.14 6.97
CA ASN A 411 -19.92 -20.34 5.77
C ASN A 411 -18.94 -19.19 5.58
N TYR A 412 -17.68 -19.49 5.30
CA TYR A 412 -16.69 -18.46 4.98
C TYR A 412 -16.93 -17.83 3.60
N TYR A 413 -16.49 -16.58 3.45
CA TYR A 413 -16.22 -16.00 2.15
C TYR A 413 -15.12 -16.79 1.41
N THR A 414 -15.15 -16.72 0.08
CA THR A 414 -14.07 -17.13 -0.82
C THR A 414 -13.72 -15.96 -1.76
N SER A 415 -12.63 -16.04 -2.52
CA SER A 415 -12.33 -15.00 -3.50
C SER A 415 -13.46 -14.86 -4.53
N ASP A 416 -14.07 -15.97 -4.96
CA ASP A 416 -15.22 -15.97 -5.88
C ASP A 416 -16.43 -15.20 -5.34
N ASP A 417 -16.72 -15.36 -4.04
CA ASP A 417 -17.84 -14.67 -3.39
C ASP A 417 -17.66 -13.13 -3.36
N VAL A 418 -16.41 -12.65 -3.33
CA VAL A 418 -16.09 -11.22 -3.21
C VAL A 418 -15.65 -10.57 -4.52
N ARG A 419 -15.76 -11.30 -5.64
CA ARG A 419 -15.36 -10.80 -6.97
C ARG A 419 -16.18 -9.59 -7.42
N ASP A 420 -17.49 -9.63 -7.18
CA ASP A 420 -18.47 -8.62 -7.60
C ASP A 420 -18.82 -7.68 -6.45
N ILE A 421 -18.18 -6.51 -6.42
CA ILE A 421 -18.38 -5.50 -5.36
C ILE A 421 -19.82 -4.99 -5.27
N HIS A 422 -20.58 -5.02 -6.38
CA HIS A 422 -21.96 -4.52 -6.41
C HIS A 422 -22.87 -5.41 -5.57
N LYS A 423 -22.66 -6.73 -5.58
CA LYS A 423 -23.38 -7.69 -4.70
C LYS A 423 -23.06 -7.48 -3.21
N LEU A 424 -21.87 -6.95 -2.93
CA LEU A 424 -21.42 -6.61 -1.57
C LEU A 424 -22.02 -5.28 -1.08
N GLY A 425 -22.70 -4.53 -1.95
CA GLY A 425 -23.48 -3.35 -1.57
C GLY A 425 -22.74 -2.02 -1.70
N TYR A 426 -21.62 -1.97 -2.44
CA TYR A 426 -20.87 -0.75 -2.69
C TYR A 426 -20.26 -0.71 -4.10
N ALA A 427 -19.86 0.47 -4.54
CA ALA A 427 -19.01 0.65 -5.72
C ALA A 427 -18.02 1.82 -5.51
N TYR A 428 -17.27 2.14 -6.56
CA TYR A 428 -16.40 3.31 -6.62
C TYR A 428 -16.88 4.28 -7.72
N PRO A 429 -16.54 5.58 -7.65
CA PRO A 429 -16.94 6.57 -8.65
C PRO A 429 -16.65 6.15 -10.09
N GLU A 430 -15.54 5.46 -10.30
CA GLU A 430 -15.10 4.98 -11.61
C GLU A 430 -15.88 3.73 -12.08
N LEU A 431 -16.51 2.99 -11.17
CA LEU A 431 -17.02 1.63 -11.42
C LEU A 431 -18.56 1.55 -11.28
N GLN A 432 -19.26 2.40 -12.04
CA GLN A 432 -20.73 2.51 -12.03
C GLN A 432 -21.36 1.97 -13.33
N PRO A 433 -21.40 0.64 -13.55
CA PRO A 433 -21.84 0.06 -14.82
C PRO A 433 -23.30 0.37 -15.19
N TRP A 434 -24.13 0.81 -14.23
CA TRP A 434 -25.54 1.15 -14.43
C TRP A 434 -25.78 2.50 -15.13
N LEU A 435 -24.75 3.35 -15.27
CA LEU A 435 -24.89 4.65 -15.90
C LEU A 435 -25.27 4.52 -17.39
N ASN A 436 -26.15 5.40 -17.87
CA ASN A 436 -26.66 5.36 -19.25
C ASN A 436 -25.54 5.51 -20.31
N LYS A 437 -24.40 6.12 -19.98
CA LYS A 437 -23.25 6.23 -20.88
C LYS A 437 -22.60 4.88 -21.23
N TYR A 438 -22.91 3.82 -20.49
CA TYR A 438 -22.42 2.45 -20.73
C TYR A 438 -23.49 1.55 -21.34
N LYS A 439 -24.57 2.13 -21.88
CA LYS A 439 -25.61 1.38 -22.57
C LYS A 439 -25.44 1.53 -24.08
N ASP A 440 -25.60 0.42 -24.80
CA ASP A 440 -25.65 0.40 -26.26
C ASP A 440 -26.95 1.05 -26.78
N ALA A 441 -27.12 1.11 -28.10
CA ALA A 441 -28.31 1.67 -28.74
C ALA A 441 -29.63 0.95 -28.38
N HIS A 442 -29.57 -0.25 -27.78
CA HIS A 442 -30.70 -1.05 -27.34
C HIS A 442 -30.92 -1.00 -25.82
N GLY A 443 -30.07 -0.27 -25.09
CA GLY A 443 -30.15 -0.15 -23.63
C GLY A 443 -29.39 -1.22 -22.84
N ASN A 444 -28.63 -2.10 -23.51
CA ASN A 444 -27.85 -3.16 -22.85
C ASN A 444 -26.48 -2.64 -22.42
N PHE A 445 -25.90 -3.19 -21.34
CA PHE A 445 -24.55 -2.84 -20.91
C PHE A 445 -23.50 -3.17 -21.99
N ASP A 446 -22.68 -2.17 -22.32
CA ASP A 446 -21.56 -2.28 -23.25
C ASP A 446 -20.23 -2.24 -22.46
N ALA A 447 -19.60 -3.41 -22.32
CA ALA A 447 -18.32 -3.55 -21.63
C ALA A 447 -17.18 -2.78 -22.32
N GLY A 448 -17.25 -2.57 -23.65
CA GLY A 448 -16.25 -1.82 -24.39
C GLY A 448 -16.26 -0.34 -24.03
N LEU A 449 -17.45 0.27 -23.99
CA LEU A 449 -17.63 1.66 -23.54
C LEU A 449 -17.19 1.84 -22.08
N TYR A 450 -17.59 0.91 -21.22
CA TYR A 450 -17.22 0.93 -19.80
C TYR A 450 -15.70 0.84 -19.61
N VAL A 451 -15.04 -0.15 -20.19
CA VAL A 451 -13.59 -0.34 -20.03
C VAL A 451 -12.80 0.83 -20.62
N ALA A 452 -13.22 1.37 -21.77
CA ALA A 452 -12.57 2.52 -22.37
C ALA A 452 -12.62 3.76 -21.44
N ASP A 453 -13.77 4.02 -20.84
CA ASP A 453 -13.97 5.15 -19.93
C ASP A 453 -13.22 4.96 -18.60
N VAL A 454 -13.23 3.75 -18.02
CA VAL A 454 -12.44 3.44 -16.81
C VAL A 454 -10.95 3.64 -17.07
N LYS A 455 -10.43 3.16 -18.21
CA LYS A 455 -9.03 3.39 -18.61
C LYS A 455 -8.73 4.88 -18.77
N ALA A 456 -9.65 5.65 -19.35
CA ALA A 456 -9.50 7.10 -19.48
C ALA A 456 -9.43 7.80 -18.12
N MET A 457 -10.31 7.45 -17.18
CA MET A 457 -10.29 7.98 -15.81
C MET A 457 -8.98 7.64 -15.08
N ILE A 458 -8.52 6.39 -15.16
CA ILE A 458 -7.23 5.96 -14.59
C ILE A 458 -6.07 6.75 -15.20
N LYS A 459 -6.06 6.93 -16.52
CA LYS A 459 -5.06 7.75 -17.20
C LYS A 459 -5.05 9.18 -16.67
N THR A 460 -6.21 9.83 -16.57
CA THR A 460 -6.32 11.18 -15.99
C THR A 460 -5.82 11.27 -14.56
N LEU A 461 -6.06 10.25 -13.74
CA LEU A 461 -5.66 10.26 -12.33
C LEU A 461 -4.16 10.04 -12.12
N TYR A 462 -3.57 9.09 -12.87
CA TYR A 462 -2.28 8.50 -12.50
C TYR A 462 -1.24 8.51 -13.62
N SER A 463 -1.61 8.72 -14.89
CA SER A 463 -0.60 8.72 -15.93
C SER A 463 0.38 9.86 -15.67
N PRO A 464 1.70 9.61 -15.76
CA PRO A 464 2.67 10.69 -15.73
C PRO A 464 2.28 11.75 -16.75
N GLY A 465 2.33 13.04 -16.36
CA GLY A 465 2.15 14.11 -17.33
C GLY A 465 3.10 13.90 -18.51
N GLU A 466 2.68 14.21 -19.74
CA GLU A 466 3.58 14.15 -20.89
C GLU A 466 4.82 14.99 -20.60
N ILE A 467 5.94 14.34 -20.31
CA ILE A 467 7.24 14.98 -20.24
C ILE A 467 7.47 15.58 -21.64
N GLY A 468 7.33 16.89 -21.75
CA GLY A 468 7.42 17.60 -23.03
C GLY A 468 6.10 17.94 -23.74
N ALA A 469 4.93 17.78 -23.12
CA ALA A 469 3.75 18.52 -23.59
C ALA A 469 4.01 20.02 -23.37
N PRO A 470 3.94 20.86 -24.41
CA PRO A 470 4.17 22.29 -24.30
C PRO A 470 2.92 22.95 -23.70
N THR A 471 2.65 22.76 -22.41
CA THR A 471 1.55 23.47 -21.75
C THR A 471 1.94 24.85 -21.23
N GLU A 472 3.23 25.16 -21.16
CA GLU A 472 3.72 26.53 -21.29
C GLU A 472 5.02 26.46 -22.10
N THR A 473 5.19 27.38 -23.04
CA THR A 473 6.45 27.56 -23.77
C THR A 473 7.64 27.31 -22.87
N PHE A 474 8.50 26.36 -23.26
CA PHE A 474 9.86 26.17 -22.72
C PHE A 474 10.58 27.52 -22.87
N SER A 475 10.35 28.41 -21.92
CA SER A 475 10.82 29.78 -21.95
C SER A 475 12.23 29.71 -21.43
N ILE A 476 13.17 29.54 -22.35
CA ILE A 476 14.59 29.74 -22.08
C ILE A 476 14.70 31.07 -21.33
N PRO A 477 15.21 31.10 -20.08
CA PRO A 477 15.51 32.35 -19.42
C PRO A 477 16.37 33.18 -20.36
N ARG A 478 15.91 34.39 -20.66
CA ARG A 478 16.55 35.32 -21.61
C ARG A 478 18.01 35.67 -21.23
N SER A 479 18.51 35.17 -20.11
CA SER A 479 19.89 35.31 -19.61
C SER A 479 20.90 34.31 -20.19
N LEU A 480 20.50 33.31 -20.99
CA LEU A 480 21.41 32.33 -21.61
C LEU A 480 21.62 32.51 -23.13
N ALA A 481 21.23 33.66 -23.67
CA ALA A 481 21.44 34.00 -25.09
C ALA A 481 22.88 34.48 -25.37
N ALA A 482 23.87 33.61 -25.15
CA ALA A 482 25.19 33.70 -25.77
C ALA A 482 25.97 32.37 -25.62
N GLY A 483 25.85 31.47 -26.61
CA GLY A 483 26.91 30.50 -26.90
C GLY A 483 26.66 29.02 -26.62
N THR A 484 25.54 28.60 -26.01
CA THR A 484 25.24 27.17 -25.82
C THR A 484 24.35 26.66 -26.96
N THR A 485 24.89 25.78 -27.80
CA THR A 485 24.12 24.91 -28.68
C THR A 485 23.28 23.99 -27.80
N LEU A 486 21.95 24.12 -27.84
CA LEU A 486 21.07 23.16 -27.16
C LEU A 486 21.28 21.79 -27.81
N THR A 487 21.76 20.83 -27.04
CA THR A 487 21.72 19.42 -27.39
C THR A 487 20.26 19.02 -27.64
N GLN A 488 20.03 18.12 -28.61
CA GLN A 488 18.70 17.58 -28.91
C GLN A 488 17.99 17.15 -27.59
N PRO A 489 16.66 17.36 -27.46
CA PRO A 489 15.93 16.85 -26.30
C PRO A 489 16.13 15.32 -26.20
N PRO A 490 16.15 14.75 -24.99
CA PRO A 490 16.30 13.31 -24.84
C PRO A 490 15.21 12.58 -25.62
N ASP A 491 15.53 11.46 -26.26
CA ASP A 491 14.47 10.58 -26.75
C ASP A 491 13.74 9.97 -25.54
N LEU A 492 12.56 10.50 -25.28
CA LEU A 492 11.70 10.10 -24.16
C LEU A 492 10.93 8.80 -24.43
N ASN A 493 11.12 8.19 -25.60
CA ASN A 493 10.45 6.93 -25.98
C ASN A 493 11.23 5.70 -25.48
N LYS A 494 11.65 5.72 -24.22
CA LYS A 494 12.44 4.67 -23.60
C LYS A 494 11.89 4.36 -22.23
N ASP A 495 12.05 3.13 -21.76
CA ASP A 495 11.72 2.76 -20.39
C ASP A 495 12.84 1.93 -19.76
N VAL A 496 13.17 2.24 -18.51
CA VAL A 496 14.22 1.58 -17.75
C VAL A 496 13.70 1.24 -16.36
N ILE A 497 13.81 -0.04 -16.02
CA ILE A 497 13.28 -0.60 -14.78
C ILE A 497 14.36 -1.40 -14.05
N VAL A 498 14.31 -1.35 -12.72
CA VAL A 498 15.07 -2.22 -11.84
C VAL A 498 14.11 -3.26 -11.27
N ASN A 499 14.38 -4.53 -11.54
CA ASN A 499 13.63 -5.65 -10.97
C ASN A 499 14.43 -6.30 -9.85
N VAL A 500 13.73 -6.70 -8.81
CA VAL A 500 14.34 -7.32 -7.63
C VAL A 500 13.58 -8.58 -7.27
N THR A 501 14.29 -9.68 -7.09
CA THR A 501 13.79 -10.80 -6.29
C THR A 501 14.45 -10.74 -4.92
N TYR A 502 13.71 -11.03 -3.86
CA TYR A 502 14.23 -10.98 -2.50
C TYR A 502 13.58 -12.05 -1.63
N ASN A 503 14.29 -12.51 -0.60
CA ASN A 503 13.73 -13.44 0.37
C ASN A 503 13.11 -12.65 1.53
N ARG A 504 11.77 -12.60 1.59
CA ARG A 504 11.01 -11.90 2.62
C ARG A 504 11.36 -12.34 4.05
N PHE A 505 11.78 -13.60 4.24
CA PHE A 505 12.15 -14.16 5.54
C PHE A 505 13.67 -14.17 5.79
N ALA A 506 14.46 -13.54 4.93
CA ALA A 506 15.85 -13.22 5.26
C ALA A 506 15.93 -12.46 6.58
N LEU A 507 17.09 -12.51 7.23
CA LEU A 507 17.29 -11.88 8.54
C LEU A 507 16.25 -12.38 9.57
N ASN A 508 15.81 -13.64 9.45
CA ASN A 508 14.79 -14.24 10.32
C ASN A 508 13.46 -13.47 10.34
N GLY A 509 13.03 -12.97 9.17
CA GLY A 509 11.76 -12.26 8.98
C GLY A 509 11.76 -10.81 9.43
N ILE A 510 12.90 -10.31 9.94
CA ILE A 510 13.06 -8.89 10.25
C ILE A 510 12.77 -8.07 8.99
N PRO A 511 11.81 -7.13 9.04
CA PRO A 511 11.55 -6.27 7.89
C PRO A 511 12.78 -5.40 7.56
N TYR A 512 13.09 -5.34 6.27
CA TYR A 512 14.20 -4.54 5.75
C TYR A 512 13.77 -3.75 4.51
N THR A 513 14.55 -2.71 4.22
CA THR A 513 14.35 -1.82 3.09
C THR A 513 15.56 -1.86 2.17
N ILE A 514 15.34 -2.05 0.87
CA ILE A 514 16.38 -2.01 -0.16
C ILE A 514 16.29 -0.65 -0.86
N TYR A 515 17.27 0.23 -0.65
CA TYR A 515 17.33 1.56 -1.26
C TYR A 515 18.19 1.54 -2.52
N PHE A 516 17.74 2.19 -3.59
CA PHE A 516 18.46 2.33 -4.86
C PHE A 516 18.94 3.76 -5.05
N PHE A 517 20.15 3.90 -5.60
CA PHE A 517 20.80 5.19 -5.82
C PHE A 517 21.45 5.26 -7.21
N LEU A 518 21.44 6.45 -7.80
CA LEU A 518 22.14 6.80 -9.04
C LEU A 518 23.10 7.96 -8.79
N GLY A 519 24.39 7.66 -8.61
CA GLY A 519 25.44 8.66 -8.42
C GLY A 519 26.78 8.08 -7.97
N THR A 520 27.66 8.93 -7.44
CA THR A 520 28.88 8.51 -6.72
C THR A 520 28.50 7.65 -5.50
N PRO A 521 29.04 6.43 -5.35
CA PRO A 521 28.86 5.65 -4.13
C PRO A 521 29.25 6.44 -2.88
N PHE A 522 28.48 6.28 -1.82
CA PHE A 522 28.72 6.93 -0.53
C PHE A 522 28.61 5.88 0.58
N SER A 523 29.30 6.12 1.70
CA SER A 523 29.02 5.38 2.92
C SER A 523 27.70 5.89 3.50
N PRO A 524 26.71 5.02 3.76
CA PRO A 524 25.49 5.42 4.43
C PRO A 524 25.83 6.22 5.69
N PRO A 525 25.18 7.37 5.90
CA PRO A 525 25.36 8.12 7.14
C PRO A 525 24.82 7.29 8.32
N SER A 526 25.06 7.76 9.55
CA SER A 526 24.56 7.13 10.79
C SER A 526 23.11 6.68 10.65
N TYR A 527 22.68 5.63 11.36
CA TYR A 527 21.28 5.15 11.35
C TYR A 527 20.24 6.28 11.61
N SER A 528 20.69 7.37 12.24
CA SER A 528 19.89 8.57 12.51
C SER A 528 19.55 9.42 11.27
N ASP A 529 20.23 9.19 10.15
CA ASP A 529 20.15 9.95 8.91
C ASP A 529 19.38 9.15 7.84
N SER A 530 18.36 9.80 7.29
CA SER A 530 17.38 9.20 6.39
C SER A 530 17.95 8.99 4.98
N LEU A 531 17.97 7.74 4.52
CA LEU A 531 18.39 7.40 3.16
C LEU A 531 17.39 7.84 2.09
N HIS A 532 16.10 7.90 2.42
CA HIS A 532 15.05 8.29 1.46
C HIS A 532 15.16 9.75 1.01
N THR A 533 15.79 10.60 1.82
CA THR A 533 16.05 12.02 1.50
C THR A 533 17.35 12.26 0.74
N HIS A 534 18.17 11.22 0.51
CA HIS A 534 19.46 11.38 -0.14
C HIS A 534 19.30 11.84 -1.61
N PRO A 535 20.07 12.84 -2.11
CA PRO A 535 19.89 13.39 -3.45
C PRO A 535 20.05 12.38 -4.60
N GLN A 536 20.81 11.31 -4.36
CA GLN A 536 21.04 10.25 -5.34
C GLN A 536 20.02 9.11 -5.27
N HIS A 537 19.17 9.06 -4.24
CA HIS A 537 18.14 8.03 -4.09
C HIS A 537 17.30 7.99 -5.39
N VAL A 538 16.70 6.85 -5.75
CA VAL A 538 15.80 6.76 -6.91
C VAL A 538 14.54 5.93 -6.66
N GLY A 539 14.51 5.21 -5.54
CA GLY A 539 13.40 4.37 -5.13
C GLY A 539 13.88 3.31 -4.13
N PHE A 540 12.94 2.62 -3.51
CA PHE A 540 13.25 1.58 -2.53
C PHE A 540 12.14 0.53 -2.49
N ILE A 541 12.45 -0.61 -1.87
CA ILE A 541 11.53 -1.73 -1.66
C ILE A 541 11.48 -2.07 -0.17
N TYR A 542 10.28 -2.13 0.40
CA TYR A 542 10.07 -2.58 1.78
C TYR A 542 9.47 -3.98 1.83
N THR A 543 10.00 -4.86 2.69
CA THR A 543 9.63 -6.28 2.73
C THR A 543 8.42 -6.65 3.59
N PHE A 544 7.79 -5.68 4.27
CA PHE A 544 6.58 -5.80 5.11
C PHE A 544 6.35 -7.21 5.67
N SER A 545 7.19 -7.58 6.64
CA SER A 545 7.27 -8.91 7.24
C SER A 545 7.30 -8.81 8.76
N ASN A 546 6.85 -9.86 9.44
CA ASN A 546 6.96 -9.96 10.89
C ASN A 546 8.24 -10.74 11.26
N PRO A 547 9.00 -10.33 12.30
CA PRO A 547 10.11 -11.12 12.81
C PRO A 547 9.67 -12.52 13.28
N ILE A 548 10.49 -13.54 13.02
CA ILE A 548 10.16 -14.96 13.30
C ILE A 548 10.45 -15.34 14.78
N TYR A 549 10.84 -14.40 15.64
CA TYR A 549 11.41 -14.72 16.96
C TYR A 549 10.39 -14.85 18.10
N ARG A 550 10.53 -15.98 18.84
CA ARG A 550 10.03 -16.26 20.20
C ARG A 550 8.53 -16.55 20.38
N ASN A 551 8.03 -17.57 19.64
CA ASN A 551 7.34 -18.73 20.26
C ASN A 551 7.22 -19.97 19.34
N ARG A 552 8.10 -20.14 18.33
CA ARG A 552 8.33 -21.46 17.68
C ARG A 552 9.26 -22.37 18.51
N ALA A 553 9.35 -22.11 19.83
CA ALA A 553 10.19 -22.81 20.79
C ALA A 553 9.36 -23.54 21.87
N ALA A 554 8.28 -24.20 21.47
CA ALA A 554 7.96 -25.46 22.15
C ALA A 554 9.19 -26.38 21.99
N PRO A 555 9.70 -27.00 23.06
CA PRO A 555 10.84 -27.90 22.96
C PRO A 555 10.46 -29.10 22.09
N GLY A 556 10.87 -29.04 20.83
CA GLY A 556 10.67 -30.12 19.86
C GLY A 556 10.16 -29.64 18.50
N CYS A 557 11.05 -29.15 17.63
CA CYS A 557 11.37 -29.87 16.39
C CYS A 557 12.43 -29.11 15.56
N GLY A 558 13.60 -29.71 15.39
CA GLY A 558 14.64 -29.26 14.45
C GLY A 558 14.25 -29.35 12.95
N ASN A 559 12.99 -29.68 12.63
CA ASN A 559 12.43 -29.59 11.28
C ASN A 559 11.78 -28.22 11.00
N CYS A 560 11.25 -27.51 12.00
CA CYS A 560 10.56 -26.23 11.79
C CYS A 560 11.53 -25.06 11.50
N ARG A 561 12.74 -25.09 12.08
CA ARG A 561 13.87 -24.24 11.65
C ARG A 561 14.35 -24.55 10.22
N ARG A 562 14.18 -25.79 9.78
CA ARG A 562 14.56 -26.26 8.43
C ARG A 562 13.54 -25.92 7.35
N LYS A 563 12.31 -25.55 7.76
CA LYS A 563 11.20 -25.13 6.90
C LYS A 563 11.07 -23.60 6.79
N ALA A 564 11.64 -22.84 7.71
CA ALA A 564 11.89 -21.40 7.54
C ALA A 564 12.98 -21.08 6.48
N LEU A 565 13.50 -22.11 5.80
CA LEU A 565 14.55 -22.10 4.78
C LEU A 565 14.04 -22.46 3.38
N PHE A 566 12.71 -22.52 3.17
CA PHE A 566 12.17 -22.70 1.82
C PHE A 566 12.44 -21.42 1.02
N ASP A 567 12.89 -21.59 -0.22
CA ASP A 567 13.32 -20.56 -1.18
C ASP A 567 12.15 -19.66 -1.65
N THR A 568 11.22 -19.30 -0.75
CA THR A 568 10.11 -18.37 -1.01
C THR A 568 10.72 -17.01 -1.32
N LYS A 569 10.58 -16.63 -2.58
CA LYS A 569 11.03 -15.34 -3.08
C LYS A 569 9.82 -14.46 -3.29
N SER A 570 10.04 -13.19 -3.05
CA SER A 570 9.14 -12.11 -3.42
C SER A 570 9.77 -11.30 -4.54
N ARG A 571 8.95 -10.55 -5.28
CA ARG A 571 9.36 -9.67 -6.38
C ARG A 571 8.88 -8.25 -6.18
N ALA A 572 9.67 -7.31 -6.68
CA ALA A 572 9.32 -5.90 -6.74
C ALA A 572 10.04 -5.21 -7.91
N GLN A 573 9.58 -4.01 -8.25
CA GLN A 573 10.12 -3.22 -9.35
C GLN A 573 10.24 -1.74 -8.99
N VAL A 574 11.36 -1.14 -9.36
CA VAL A 574 11.60 0.30 -9.24
C VAL A 574 11.74 0.89 -10.65
N PRO A 575 10.73 1.60 -11.16
CA PRO A 575 10.88 2.39 -12.39
C PRO A 575 11.90 3.51 -12.17
N ILE A 576 12.91 3.61 -13.04
CA ILE A 576 13.97 4.63 -12.91
C ILE A 576 14.05 5.57 -14.13
N THR A 577 13.17 5.41 -15.10
CA THR A 577 13.11 6.26 -16.32
C THR A 577 13.05 7.74 -15.98
N GLY A 578 12.14 8.15 -15.08
CA GLY A 578 12.04 9.54 -14.64
C GLY A 578 13.33 10.06 -13.98
N ALA A 579 14.01 9.22 -13.19
CA ALA A 579 15.28 9.57 -12.56
C ALA A 579 16.42 9.73 -13.57
N LEU A 580 16.44 8.92 -14.63
CA LEU A 580 17.41 9.04 -15.72
C LEU A 580 17.15 10.27 -16.59
N ILE A 581 15.89 10.55 -16.92
CA ILE A 581 15.49 11.78 -17.64
C ILE A 581 15.96 13.03 -16.89
N ALA A 582 15.78 13.07 -15.57
CA ALA A 582 16.20 14.21 -14.74
C ALA A 582 17.71 14.47 -14.78
N ARG A 583 18.51 13.48 -15.18
CA ARG A 583 19.98 13.58 -15.32
C ARG A 583 20.41 14.02 -16.71
N HIS A 584 19.48 14.23 -17.65
CA HIS A 584 19.80 14.69 -18.99
C HIS A 584 20.16 16.18 -19.01
N PRO A 585 21.23 16.60 -19.73
CA PRO A 585 21.69 18.00 -19.75
C PRO A 585 20.62 19.01 -20.15
N ALA A 586 19.75 18.65 -21.10
CA ALA A 586 18.63 19.51 -21.52
C ALA A 586 17.54 19.69 -20.45
N ILE A 587 17.53 18.86 -19.39
CA ILE A 587 16.54 18.90 -18.30
C ILE A 587 17.12 19.60 -17.07
N HIS A 588 18.34 19.24 -16.64
CA HIS A 588 18.92 19.78 -15.40
C HIS A 588 19.55 21.17 -15.57
N ASN A 589 19.94 21.57 -16.78
CA ASN A 589 20.52 22.89 -17.09
C ASN A 589 21.73 23.28 -16.21
N GLY A 590 22.57 22.31 -15.86
CA GLY A 590 23.75 22.48 -15.01
C GLY A 590 23.48 22.39 -13.50
N ASN A 591 22.24 22.17 -13.07
CA ASN A 591 21.84 22.15 -11.65
C ASN A 591 21.67 20.72 -11.12
N LEU A 592 22.74 19.93 -11.11
CA LEU A 592 22.74 18.62 -10.47
C LEU A 592 23.17 18.71 -8.99
N PRO A 593 22.47 18.01 -8.07
CA PRO A 593 22.94 17.88 -6.70
C PRO A 593 24.33 17.22 -6.62
N HIS A 594 25.04 17.47 -5.52
CA HIS A 594 26.34 16.84 -5.28
C HIS A 594 26.26 15.31 -5.40
N GLY A 595 27.22 14.72 -6.10
CA GLY A 595 27.31 13.27 -6.33
C GLY A 595 26.36 12.74 -7.42
N VAL A 596 25.43 13.54 -7.95
CA VAL A 596 24.60 13.13 -9.09
C VAL A 596 25.34 13.45 -10.39
N HIS A 597 25.43 12.48 -11.29
CA HIS A 597 26.15 12.60 -12.56
C HIS A 597 25.20 12.74 -13.75
N GLU A 598 25.63 13.49 -14.76
CA GLU A 598 24.89 13.69 -16.00
C GLU A 598 24.78 12.41 -16.82
N LEU A 599 23.62 12.23 -17.47
CA LEU A 599 23.35 11.19 -18.45
C LEU A 599 23.06 11.83 -19.82
N PRO A 600 23.95 11.71 -20.82
CA PRO A 600 23.79 12.45 -22.08
C PRO A 600 22.71 11.89 -23.01
N SER A 601 22.20 10.68 -22.78
CA SER A 601 21.16 10.04 -23.60
C SER A 601 20.53 8.84 -22.89
N LEU A 602 19.27 8.52 -23.25
CA LEU A 602 18.54 7.33 -22.81
C LEU A 602 18.72 6.12 -23.73
N GLU A 603 19.62 6.19 -24.72
CA GLU A 603 19.99 5.03 -25.53
C GLU A 603 20.57 3.90 -24.67
N ALA A 604 20.25 2.66 -25.02
CA ALA A 604 20.55 1.47 -24.21
C ALA A 604 22.04 1.38 -23.84
N ASP A 605 22.92 1.74 -24.77
CA ASP A 605 24.36 1.70 -24.51
C ASP A 605 24.83 2.71 -23.47
N THR A 606 24.40 3.96 -23.65
CA THR A 606 24.68 5.07 -22.74
C THR A 606 24.11 4.80 -21.34
N VAL A 607 22.87 4.34 -21.27
CA VAL A 607 22.22 3.97 -20.00
C VAL A 607 22.99 2.86 -19.32
N GLY A 608 23.38 1.82 -20.06
CA GLY A 608 24.12 0.71 -19.47
C GLY A 608 25.49 1.11 -18.91
N ASP A 609 26.25 1.95 -19.62
CA ASP A 609 27.53 2.47 -19.13
C ASP A 609 27.35 3.35 -17.89
N TYR A 610 26.30 4.18 -17.88
CA TYR A 610 25.96 5.02 -16.75
C TYR A 610 25.60 4.18 -15.52
N LEU A 611 24.67 3.24 -15.67
CA LEU A 611 24.22 2.38 -14.57
C LEU A 611 25.33 1.48 -14.04
N GLN A 612 26.22 0.98 -14.90
CA GLN A 612 27.39 0.23 -14.44
C GLN A 612 28.21 1.02 -13.41
N LYS A 613 28.42 2.32 -13.64
CA LYS A 613 29.23 3.18 -12.77
C LYS A 613 28.46 3.77 -11.59
N HIS A 614 27.18 4.05 -11.76
CA HIS A 614 26.43 4.93 -10.86
C HIS A 614 25.26 4.25 -10.13
N LEU A 615 24.75 3.12 -10.62
CA LEU A 615 23.72 2.37 -9.91
C LEU A 615 24.34 1.62 -8.72
N HIS A 616 23.83 1.85 -7.54
CA HIS A 616 24.17 1.07 -6.35
C HIS A 616 22.95 0.96 -5.44
N TRP A 617 22.99 0.03 -4.50
CA TRP A 617 21.91 -0.18 -3.54
C TRP A 617 22.46 -0.46 -2.14
N SER A 618 21.65 -0.15 -1.14
CA SER A 618 21.92 -0.42 0.27
C SER A 618 20.73 -1.12 0.89
N ILE A 619 20.97 -1.99 1.86
CA ILE A 619 19.91 -2.66 2.63
C ILE A 619 19.98 -2.17 4.07
N ARG A 620 18.83 -1.82 4.63
CA ARG A 620 18.71 -1.38 6.01
C ARG A 620 17.53 -2.06 6.69
N THR A 621 17.72 -2.62 7.88
CA THR A 621 16.61 -3.14 8.70
C THR A 621 15.72 -1.99 9.15
N HIS A 622 14.52 -2.31 9.61
CA HIS A 622 13.61 -1.31 10.17
C HIS A 622 14.24 -0.53 11.35
N THR A 623 15.17 -1.14 12.08
CA THR A 623 15.94 -0.53 13.18
C THR A 623 16.98 0.51 12.75
N GLY A 624 17.25 0.61 11.45
CA GLY A 624 18.31 1.45 10.91
C GLY A 624 19.68 0.77 10.79
N SER A 625 19.80 -0.54 11.04
CA SER A 625 21.06 -1.27 10.83
C SER A 625 21.29 -1.55 9.35
N ASP A 626 22.43 -1.12 8.81
CA ASP A 626 22.85 -1.46 7.45
C ASP A 626 23.29 -2.94 7.35
N ILE A 627 22.89 -3.61 6.28
CA ILE A 627 23.09 -5.03 6.06
C ILE A 627 23.90 -5.28 4.78
N ASP A 628 24.99 -6.02 4.92
CA ASP A 628 25.78 -6.48 3.79
C ASP A 628 25.08 -7.65 3.08
N ILE A 629 25.08 -7.62 1.74
CA ILE A 629 24.59 -8.74 0.94
C ILE A 629 25.72 -9.76 0.81
N PRO A 630 25.54 -11.02 1.25
CA PRO A 630 26.59 -12.03 1.18
C PRO A 630 26.90 -12.37 -0.28
N GLU A 631 28.18 -12.61 -0.59
CA GLU A 631 28.61 -13.01 -1.94
C GLU A 631 28.10 -14.40 -2.32
N GLU A 632 27.99 -15.29 -1.34
CA GLU A 632 27.43 -16.63 -1.45
C GLU A 632 25.97 -16.61 -0.93
N ASN A 633 25.05 -17.20 -1.69
CA ASN A 633 23.61 -17.25 -1.37
C ASN A 633 23.00 -15.87 -1.05
N PRO A 634 23.07 -14.90 -2.00
CA PRO A 634 22.45 -13.60 -1.80
C PRO A 634 20.94 -13.75 -1.62
N PHE A 635 20.40 -13.09 -0.60
CA PHE A 635 18.96 -13.06 -0.32
C PHE A 635 18.22 -11.96 -1.12
N VAL A 636 18.94 -11.24 -1.97
CA VAL A 636 18.45 -10.24 -2.92
C VAL A 636 19.14 -10.45 -4.26
N GLU A 637 18.37 -10.46 -5.35
CA GLU A 637 18.88 -10.42 -6.71
C GLU A 637 18.29 -9.24 -7.47
N VAL A 638 19.16 -8.34 -7.94
CA VAL A 638 18.83 -7.13 -8.70
C VAL A 638 19.16 -7.35 -10.17
N SER A 639 18.20 -7.00 -11.04
CA SER A 639 18.36 -6.99 -12.49
C SER A 639 17.83 -5.68 -13.06
N VAL A 640 18.38 -5.26 -14.21
CA VAL A 640 17.98 -4.02 -14.88
C VAL A 640 17.57 -4.35 -16.30
N TYR A 641 16.50 -3.70 -16.76
CA TYR A 641 16.01 -3.83 -18.12
C TYR A 641 15.78 -2.47 -18.76
N HIS A 642 16.00 -2.42 -20.07
CA HIS A 642 15.76 -1.27 -20.93
C HIS A 642 14.80 -1.69 -22.04
N ARG A 643 13.82 -0.85 -22.35
CA ARG A 643 12.91 -1.01 -23.47
C ARG A 643 13.05 0.19 -24.38
N ASN A 644 13.15 -0.07 -25.68
CA ASN A 644 13.20 0.95 -26.72
C ASN A 644 11.80 1.51 -27.08
N ALA A 645 10.96 1.69 -26.07
CA ALA A 645 9.61 2.25 -26.15
C ALA A 645 9.19 2.70 -24.75
N LYS A 646 8.17 3.57 -24.65
CA LYS A 646 7.55 3.89 -23.36
C LYS A 646 6.80 2.67 -22.82
N PHE A 647 6.67 2.57 -21.50
CA PHE A 647 5.96 1.46 -20.87
C PHE A 647 4.49 1.37 -21.30
N ASP A 648 3.85 2.50 -21.58
CA ASP A 648 2.44 2.62 -21.98
C ASP A 648 2.22 2.69 -23.51
N ASP A 649 3.27 2.45 -24.31
CA ASP A 649 3.15 2.28 -25.76
C ASP A 649 2.71 0.84 -26.09
N VAL A 650 1.42 0.57 -25.89
CA VAL A 650 0.73 -0.72 -26.06
C VAL A 650 0.70 -1.18 -27.54
N GLY A 651 1.05 -0.32 -28.49
CA GLY A 651 1.14 -0.68 -29.91
C GLY A 651 2.52 -1.19 -30.35
N ASN A 652 3.52 -1.07 -29.46
CA ASN A 652 4.92 -1.22 -29.82
C ASN A 652 5.48 -2.59 -29.41
N THR A 653 6.07 -3.28 -30.38
CA THR A 653 6.60 -4.64 -30.20
C THR A 653 7.97 -4.69 -29.49
N ALA A 654 8.57 -3.53 -29.18
CA ALA A 654 9.84 -3.47 -28.46
C ALA A 654 9.75 -4.18 -27.12
N GLN A 655 10.66 -5.11 -26.89
CA GLN A 655 10.74 -5.90 -25.66
C GLN A 655 11.71 -5.26 -24.66
N TYR A 656 11.60 -5.65 -23.40
CA TYR A 656 12.61 -5.34 -22.39
C TYR A 656 13.85 -6.20 -22.62
N GLU A 657 14.97 -5.54 -22.84
CA GLU A 657 16.29 -6.15 -22.96
C GLU A 657 17.07 -5.96 -21.66
N ARG A 658 17.78 -7.01 -21.24
CA ARG A 658 18.53 -6.99 -19.98
C ARG A 658 19.81 -6.16 -20.12
N VAL A 659 20.05 -5.27 -19.16
CA VAL A 659 21.27 -4.44 -19.11
C VAL A 659 22.28 -5.10 -18.18
N GLU A 660 22.91 -6.20 -18.60
CA GLU A 660 23.76 -7.03 -17.72
C GLU A 660 24.88 -6.25 -17.01
N ARG A 661 25.54 -5.33 -17.71
CA ARG A 661 26.64 -4.53 -17.12
C ARG A 661 26.19 -3.63 -15.97
N ALA A 662 24.91 -3.31 -15.87
CA ALA A 662 24.38 -2.45 -14.80
C ALA A 662 24.51 -3.10 -13.41
N THR A 663 24.46 -4.44 -13.35
CA THR A 663 24.50 -5.21 -12.10
C THR A 663 25.71 -6.13 -11.97
N ARG A 664 26.48 -6.30 -13.05
CA ARG A 664 27.69 -7.12 -13.08
C ARG A 664 28.67 -6.75 -11.96
N SER A 665 29.13 -7.76 -11.23
CA SER A 665 30.10 -7.63 -10.13
C SER A 665 29.63 -6.78 -8.93
N LYS A 666 28.33 -6.52 -8.79
CA LYS A 666 27.74 -5.87 -7.61
C LYS A 666 27.13 -6.92 -6.66
N PRO A 667 27.21 -6.75 -5.33
CA PRO A 667 26.62 -7.68 -4.37
C PRO A 667 25.11 -7.82 -4.57
N GLY A 668 24.61 -9.05 -4.76
CA GLY A 668 23.21 -9.29 -5.11
C GLY A 668 22.81 -8.85 -6.52
N GLY A 669 23.76 -8.51 -7.40
CA GLY A 669 23.47 -8.28 -8.82
C GLY A 669 23.28 -9.61 -9.56
N TYR A 670 22.36 -9.64 -10.53
CA TYR A 670 22.12 -10.81 -11.37
C TYR A 670 23.43 -11.33 -12.00
N ARG A 671 23.67 -12.64 -11.87
CA ARG A 671 24.81 -13.34 -12.46
C ARG A 671 24.30 -14.33 -13.51
N SER A 672 24.70 -14.16 -14.77
CA SER A 672 24.40 -15.19 -15.79
C SER A 672 25.05 -16.51 -15.38
N GLN A 673 24.32 -17.63 -15.49
CA GLN A 673 24.85 -18.97 -15.17
C GLN A 673 25.95 -19.46 -16.13
N THR A 674 26.38 -18.63 -17.10
CA THR A 674 27.35 -18.99 -18.14
C THR A 674 28.60 -18.10 -18.17
N ALA A 675 29.09 -17.62 -17.02
CA ALA A 675 30.35 -16.86 -16.95
C ALA A 675 31.32 -17.47 -15.93
#